data_AF-A0A350BWB2-F1
#
_entry.id   AF-A0A350BWB2-F1
#
_cell.length_a   1.000
_cell.length_b   1.000
_cell.length_c   1.000
_cell.angle_alpha   90.00
_cell.angle_beta   90.00
_cell.angle_gamma   90.00
#
_symmetry.space_group_name_H-M   'P 1'
#
loop_
_entity.id
_entity.type
_entity.pdbx_description
1 polymer ?
#
loop_
_entity_poly.entity_id
_entity_poly.type
_entity_poly.pdbx_seq_one_letter_code
_entity_poly.pdbx_strand_id
1 'polypeptide(L)'
;DVSTREVEYDVPTELDLKFNMQAKFLPVVYGVQRIDSIPMFADTRFNLSTQVHALYGLAEGRITGLYDLQLDGHSSICMDKQDYDVRGTIEVAEDADGTIDFLCKGFQNYGNTLVGYDASSGQAVSQTTSAVGQNDFSFNGKSTGVVPQFDDFKPVVFKHSERAIGNNGILHELTHSFDSPIDCHLTFHSGKAYQKANNRMVSIAQAANADERFKVQRDYYNQKEVYWGPNHRLLDTAYLHAEFRITEGETKLPKFKAVVKGVSVECFNYDHSYALDISRLSSNTSQLKNFQIGDQVQLYNTVTTNEITSLTPWVIHDRWFFYDAEGSKNYRFIIKNSVGEYPTILSTGRFYMEVSSVRLYFAAYAAKAHGTDKSVGAALSTTISGRGAQQISISSASNAVKAALALSGASVKLTSSKNNSFIHANFSGFTYSSNTLNNLGSNVTWTNDIISVIVGNGIQLDSSATGSDNVYNGARITVTRNFDDGTKYTQTRKIVDYNGSNKVAVVDSPWDGGYIPGVGEPTNADTYNIELGVDERPSINPAMQMMDYLRSKRYGKGLKLTDIDLPSFIASGRECDQQSTVTVVGTSAAVDNLEKGAVYTYGTAGTTGYFRGTVYDVETTDRNIGGALYKQVTFSNVIGKLGRKFNKYTNFATNELIWENGVAKAATSGYMTGGFGTGGNLTTATLTKLTANQVAKNGPTSLVIDVSIFKSGNGNPIVKSFTPNFNSYSASGYSLYDSDDIKYWKYVGWDYPDQRNVTRHQMNQSINTSQPLFTNVNKMLDQFNGMLRYSSGKYSLAIKSKQPSTFDPLEIFEAGDIIGTLKLTDSGSKKTYNTAQLSFPDPQNKFENREIGFFDSNFLKEDKGVPKNLSYQVRGITNYFNARFNVVQKIKESRYGLTVNFQVGPRGLALIPGEVIQLSYPRFGFESKSFRVLALTFTADCLVNVTAAEHNEDAYIVENVQEDVTGGTFQLGGVPIKQKPTEPSGLTASSNSPGGITLVWAHSASFSPLTHNVEIWRGTGSTRSTTTNLTAAATNPTADTTAVVVSDVTGISAGDSVVFRNSPAGLKVAVGGVNTSTNTLTLDQAVEIPLNVEGSSVETVPDLTTSEVDSVGTIPAISARTQLTFFKAIKIHTTSGDENEYVDPVISSD
;
A
#
# COMPACT_ATOMS: atom_id res chain seq x y z
N ASP A 1 -38.12 29.68 44.74
CA ASP A 1 -37.45 30.62 43.82
C ASP A 1 -36.02 30.18 43.55
N VAL A 2 -35.84 29.42 42.48
CA VAL A 2 -34.51 29.17 41.89
C VAL A 2 -34.29 30.32 40.92
N SER A 3 -33.39 31.25 41.23
CA SER A 3 -33.08 32.35 40.32
C SER A 3 -32.33 31.80 39.11
N THR A 4 -33.00 31.69 37.97
CA THR A 4 -32.36 31.54 36.68
C THR A 4 -31.60 32.83 36.37
N ARG A 5 -30.27 32.74 36.30
CA ARG A 5 -29.41 33.84 35.85
C ARG A 5 -29.09 33.57 34.39
N GLU A 6 -29.48 34.47 33.49
CA GLU A 6 -28.96 34.46 32.12
C GLU A 6 -27.44 34.74 32.19
N VAL A 7 -26.67 33.88 31.53
CA VAL A 7 -25.24 34.06 31.33
C VAL A 7 -25.06 34.31 29.84
N GLU A 8 -24.73 35.55 29.46
CA GLU A 8 -24.24 35.85 28.12
C GLU A 8 -22.84 35.26 27.97
N TYR A 9 -22.67 34.41 26.96
CA TYR A 9 -21.36 34.00 26.47
C TYR A 9 -21.08 34.84 25.23
N ASP A 10 -19.96 35.56 25.21
CA ASP A 10 -19.43 36.14 23.97
C ASP A 10 -19.05 34.98 23.04
N VAL A 11 -19.96 34.63 22.12
CA VAL A 11 -19.63 33.71 21.03
C VAL A 11 -18.75 34.50 20.05
N PRO A 12 -17.49 34.08 19.81
CA PRO A 12 -16.66 34.76 18.82
C PRO A 12 -17.33 34.67 17.45
N THR A 13 -17.83 35.82 16.96
CA THR A 13 -18.46 35.96 15.64
C THR A 13 -17.44 36.14 14.52
N GLU A 14 -16.17 36.35 14.86
CA GLU A 14 -15.05 36.52 13.92
C GLU A 14 -14.18 35.26 13.87
N LEU A 15 -14.13 34.64 12.69
CA LEU A 15 -13.27 33.51 12.38
C LEU A 15 -12.07 33.97 11.53
N ASP A 16 -10.87 33.97 12.11
CA ASP A 16 -9.64 34.31 11.38
C ASP A 16 -9.11 33.11 10.56
N LEU A 17 -9.39 33.12 9.26
CA LEU A 17 -8.94 32.11 8.32
C LEU A 17 -7.50 32.39 7.84
N LYS A 18 -6.51 31.86 8.55
CA LYS A 18 -5.09 31.96 8.15
C LYS A 18 -4.70 30.88 7.16
N PHE A 19 -4.72 31.23 5.87
CA PHE A 19 -4.13 30.43 4.81
C PHE A 19 -2.63 30.75 4.71
N ASN A 20 -1.79 29.96 5.38
CA ASN A 20 -0.32 30.10 5.33
C ASN A 20 0.25 29.69 3.95
N MET A 21 -0.10 30.42 2.90
CA MET A 21 0.37 30.18 1.54
C MET A 21 1.86 30.51 1.45
N GLN A 22 2.65 29.53 1.03
CA GLN A 22 4.10 29.64 0.85
C GLN A 22 4.52 28.89 -0.39
N ALA A 23 5.49 29.42 -1.12
CA ALA A 23 6.09 28.70 -2.24
C ALA A 23 6.76 27.41 -1.73
N LYS A 24 6.35 26.26 -2.26
CA LYS A 24 6.89 24.95 -1.92
C LYS A 24 7.02 24.09 -3.18
N PHE A 25 8.03 23.23 -3.20
CA PHE A 25 8.18 22.19 -4.21
C PHE A 25 7.14 21.09 -3.97
N LEU A 26 6.55 20.58 -5.05
CA LEU A 26 5.66 19.42 -4.98
C LEU A 26 6.48 18.14 -5.13
N PRO A 27 6.16 17.07 -4.39
CA PRO A 27 6.86 15.80 -4.51
C PRO A 27 6.45 15.04 -5.79
N VAL A 28 7.34 14.16 -6.25
CA VAL A 28 6.98 13.10 -7.22
C VAL A 28 6.68 11.83 -6.44
N VAL A 29 5.58 11.16 -6.74
CA VAL A 29 5.14 9.97 -5.99
C VAL A 29 5.10 8.73 -6.87
N TYR A 30 5.76 7.67 -6.43
CA TYR A 30 5.72 6.33 -7.03
C TYR A 30 5.08 5.33 -6.07
N GLY A 31 4.36 4.34 -6.61
CA GLY A 31 3.66 3.35 -5.79
C GLY A 31 2.53 3.98 -4.98
N VAL A 32 2.33 3.59 -3.72
CA VAL A 32 1.30 4.18 -2.83
C VAL A 32 1.92 4.82 -1.60
N GLN A 33 1.70 6.13 -1.43
CA GLN A 33 2.30 6.89 -0.34
C GLN A 33 1.37 8.01 0.13
N ARG A 34 1.52 8.42 1.40
CA ARG A 34 0.87 9.60 1.95
C ARG A 34 1.68 10.86 1.64
N ILE A 35 0.98 11.91 1.24
CA ILE A 35 1.54 13.23 0.97
C ILE A 35 0.75 14.33 1.66
N ASP A 36 1.43 15.42 1.97
CA ASP A 36 0.81 16.62 2.51
C ASP A 36 0.13 17.42 1.40
N SER A 37 -0.98 18.08 1.74
CA SER A 37 -1.64 19.04 0.87
C SER A 37 -1.03 20.43 1.04
N ILE A 38 -0.78 21.14 -0.07
CA ILE A 38 -0.15 22.47 -0.06
C ILE A 38 -1.15 23.51 -0.58
N PRO A 39 -1.65 24.44 0.26
CA PRO A 39 -2.60 25.46 -0.20
C PRO A 39 -1.93 26.40 -1.20
N MET A 40 -2.61 26.65 -2.32
CA MET A 40 -2.15 27.53 -3.41
C MET A 40 -3.17 28.61 -3.80
N PHE A 41 -4.43 28.44 -3.40
CA PHE A 41 -5.50 29.41 -3.61
C PHE A 41 -6.53 29.26 -2.49
N ALA A 42 -7.09 30.37 -2.01
CA ALA A 42 -8.25 30.38 -1.13
C ALA A 42 -9.07 31.67 -1.32
N ASP A 43 -10.39 31.57 -1.38
CA ASP A 43 -11.31 32.71 -1.38
C ASP A 43 -12.71 32.27 -0.88
N THR A 44 -13.55 33.23 -0.50
CA THR A 44 -14.95 33.02 -0.10
C THR A 44 -15.91 33.57 -1.15
N ARG A 45 -17.17 33.16 -1.09
CA ARG A 45 -18.20 33.79 -1.93
C ARG A 45 -18.64 35.12 -1.33
N PHE A 46 -18.89 36.11 -2.19
CA PHE A 46 -19.30 37.42 -1.70
C PHE A 46 -20.66 37.37 -0.98
N ASN A 47 -21.66 36.77 -1.61
CA ASN A 47 -23.00 36.64 -1.04
C ASN A 47 -23.14 35.53 0.03
N LEU A 48 -22.09 34.73 0.26
CA LEU A 48 -22.10 33.62 1.20
C LEU A 48 -20.71 33.42 1.81
N SER A 49 -20.38 34.23 2.82
CA SER A 49 -19.06 34.23 3.48
C SER A 49 -18.73 32.92 4.18
N THR A 50 -19.73 32.12 4.55
CA THR A 50 -19.56 30.79 5.15
C THR A 50 -19.08 29.74 4.16
N GLN A 51 -19.15 30.01 2.84
CA GLN A 51 -18.66 29.11 1.81
C GLN A 51 -17.24 29.50 1.39
N VAL A 52 -16.27 28.64 1.70
CA VAL A 52 -14.84 28.83 1.43
C VAL A 52 -14.40 27.86 0.34
N HIS A 53 -13.65 28.34 -0.65
CA HIS A 53 -13.05 27.52 -1.69
C HIS A 53 -11.54 27.59 -1.61
N ALA A 54 -10.88 26.43 -1.64
CA ALA A 54 -9.43 26.33 -1.63
C ALA A 54 -8.92 25.36 -2.69
N LEU A 55 -7.72 25.61 -3.19
CA LEU A 55 -6.97 24.66 -4.02
C LEU A 55 -5.74 24.20 -3.27
N TYR A 56 -5.51 22.88 -3.28
CA TYR A 56 -4.38 22.24 -2.63
C TYR A 56 -3.55 21.45 -3.64
N GLY A 57 -2.28 21.80 -3.80
CA GLY A 57 -1.32 21.00 -4.58
C GLY A 57 -0.93 19.74 -3.84
N LEU A 58 -0.80 18.64 -4.58
CA LEU A 58 -0.52 17.31 -4.06
C LEU A 58 0.84 16.79 -4.56
N ALA A 59 1.01 16.69 -5.88
CA ALA A 59 2.19 16.10 -6.49
C ALA A 59 2.53 16.75 -7.84
N GLU A 60 3.81 16.66 -8.21
CA GLU A 60 4.30 17.03 -9.53
C GLU A 60 4.06 15.89 -10.53
N GLY A 61 3.42 16.21 -11.66
CA GLY A 61 3.04 15.25 -12.68
C GLY A 61 1.73 14.52 -12.41
N ARG A 62 1.41 13.58 -13.30
CA ARG A 62 0.18 12.80 -13.25
C ARG A 62 0.27 11.69 -12.20
N ILE A 63 -0.65 11.67 -11.23
CA ILE A 63 -0.85 10.52 -10.34
C ILE A 63 -2.07 9.70 -10.78
N THR A 64 -2.07 8.40 -10.47
CA THR A 64 -3.05 7.44 -10.99
C THR A 64 -4.40 7.55 -10.27
N GLY A 65 -4.42 7.89 -8.98
CA GLY A 65 -5.66 8.06 -8.22
C GLY A 65 -5.43 8.41 -6.76
N LEU A 66 -6.50 8.78 -6.06
CA LEU A 66 -6.48 9.12 -4.63
C LEU A 66 -7.24 8.06 -3.83
N TYR A 67 -6.53 7.30 -3.01
CA TYR A 67 -7.10 6.15 -2.28
C TYR A 67 -7.83 6.54 -1.00
N ASP A 68 -7.28 7.47 -0.24
CA ASP A 68 -7.81 7.90 1.06
C ASP A 68 -7.45 9.36 1.33
N LEU A 69 -8.30 10.05 2.08
CA LEU A 69 -8.09 11.40 2.59
C LEU A 69 -8.03 11.35 4.11
N GLN A 70 -6.97 11.93 4.66
CA GLN A 70 -6.83 12.09 6.10
C GLN A 70 -7.20 13.52 6.49
N LEU A 71 -8.25 13.66 7.28
CA LEU A 71 -8.78 14.92 7.79
C LEU A 71 -8.33 15.06 9.25
N ASP A 72 -7.55 16.11 9.55
CA ASP A 72 -7.01 16.38 10.89
C ASP A 72 -6.31 15.17 11.55
N GLY A 73 -5.63 14.36 10.73
CA GLY A 73 -4.91 13.16 11.17
C GLY A 73 -5.75 11.89 11.26
N HIS A 74 -7.04 11.94 10.93
CA HIS A 74 -7.93 10.79 10.90
C HIS A 74 -8.21 10.31 9.48
N SER A 75 -8.07 9.01 9.24
CA SER A 75 -8.30 8.37 7.94
C SER A 75 -9.79 8.25 7.65
N SER A 76 -10.21 8.68 6.45
CA SER A 76 -11.60 8.61 5.98
C SER A 76 -12.10 7.19 5.77
N ILE A 77 -11.18 6.24 5.66
CA ILE A 77 -11.48 4.81 5.61
C ILE A 77 -11.10 4.16 6.93
N CYS A 78 -11.99 3.34 7.49
CA CYS A 78 -11.71 2.65 8.74
C CYS A 78 -10.61 1.61 8.51
N MET A 79 -9.70 1.46 9.46
CA MET A 79 -8.59 0.51 9.38
C MET A 79 -9.10 -0.94 9.31
N ASP A 80 -10.05 -1.28 10.16
CA ASP A 80 -10.69 -2.60 10.25
C ASP A 80 -12.06 -2.52 10.96
N LYS A 81 -12.62 -3.68 11.32
CA LYS A 81 -13.91 -3.77 12.00
C LYS A 81 -13.91 -3.09 13.38
N GLN A 82 -12.84 -3.19 14.15
CA GLN A 82 -12.80 -2.58 15.47
C GLN A 82 -12.84 -1.06 15.35
N ASP A 83 -12.10 -0.50 14.38
CA ASP A 83 -12.11 0.92 14.09
C ASP A 83 -13.48 1.40 13.55
N TYR A 84 -14.15 0.59 12.72
CA TYR A 84 -15.51 0.89 12.25
C TYR A 84 -16.56 0.86 13.36
N ASP A 85 -16.46 -0.07 14.31
CA ASP A 85 -17.42 -0.15 15.43
C ASP A 85 -17.30 1.07 16.37
N VAL A 86 -16.22 1.86 16.26
CA VAL A 86 -15.97 3.08 17.03
C VAL A 86 -16.27 4.34 16.21
N ARG A 87 -15.68 4.45 15.01
CA ARG A 87 -15.72 5.66 14.17
C ARG A 87 -16.64 5.53 12.96
N GLY A 88 -17.26 4.38 12.71
CA GLY A 88 -18.00 4.09 11.47
C GLY A 88 -19.52 4.06 11.63
N THR A 89 -20.04 4.15 12.86
CA THR A 89 -21.47 4.21 13.15
C THR A 89 -21.92 5.67 13.30
N ILE A 90 -23.10 6.01 12.78
CA ILE A 90 -23.69 7.36 12.89
C ILE A 90 -23.94 7.75 14.37
N GLU A 91 -24.05 6.76 15.26
CA GLU A 91 -24.17 6.90 16.71
C GLU A 91 -22.81 6.98 17.41
N VAL A 92 -21.85 7.79 16.93
CA VAL A 92 -20.65 8.01 17.75
C VAL A 92 -21.08 8.81 18.98
N ALA A 93 -20.72 8.28 20.15
CA ALA A 93 -21.00 8.86 21.44
C ALA A 93 -20.69 10.37 21.41
N GLU A 94 -21.67 11.19 21.78
CA GLU A 94 -21.39 12.54 22.20
C GLU A 94 -20.42 12.42 23.38
N ASP A 95 -19.15 12.76 23.16
CA ASP A 95 -18.28 13.09 24.27
C ASP A 95 -18.98 14.20 25.09
N ALA A 96 -18.71 14.27 26.39
CA ALA A 96 -19.32 15.25 27.30
C ALA A 96 -19.15 16.73 26.84
N ASP A 97 -18.28 16.97 25.85
CA ASP A 97 -17.97 18.26 25.22
C ASP A 97 -18.67 18.49 23.85
N GLY A 98 -19.54 17.58 23.38
CA GLY A 98 -20.37 17.78 22.18
C GLY A 98 -19.64 17.81 20.83
N THR A 99 -18.42 17.26 20.75
CA THR A 99 -17.65 17.20 19.49
C THR A 99 -17.98 15.93 18.70
N ILE A 100 -18.46 16.08 17.47
CA ILE A 100 -18.76 14.93 16.59
C ILE A 100 -17.45 14.29 16.12
N ASP A 101 -17.25 13.03 16.45
CA ASP A 101 -16.09 12.25 16.02
C ASP A 101 -16.12 11.98 14.49
N PHE A 102 -14.95 11.93 13.87
CA PHE A 102 -14.84 11.82 12.41
C PHE A 102 -15.32 10.45 11.88
N LEU A 103 -16.43 10.46 11.12
CA LEU A 103 -17.04 9.25 10.56
C LEU A 103 -16.19 8.62 9.46
N CYS A 104 -15.61 7.45 9.72
CA CYS A 104 -14.89 6.65 8.72
C CYS A 104 -15.81 5.69 7.97
N LYS A 105 -15.40 5.26 6.77
CA LYS A 105 -16.21 4.41 5.89
C LYS A 105 -15.44 3.20 5.37
N GLY A 106 -16.10 2.04 5.25
CA GLY A 106 -15.48 0.81 4.73
C GLY A 106 -14.24 0.35 5.49
N PHE A 107 -13.42 -0.47 4.85
CA PHE A 107 -12.33 -1.19 5.52
C PHE A 107 -11.04 -1.19 4.70
N GLN A 108 -9.97 -0.58 5.23
CA GLN A 108 -8.66 -0.57 4.58
C GLN A 108 -8.08 -1.98 4.43
N ASN A 109 -8.26 -2.84 5.45
CA ASN A 109 -7.82 -4.23 5.39
C ASN A 109 -8.58 -5.09 4.35
N TYR A 110 -9.72 -4.62 3.84
CA TYR A 110 -10.44 -5.25 2.73
C TYR A 110 -9.98 -4.69 1.37
N GLY A 111 -9.06 -3.72 1.37
CA GLY A 111 -8.61 -2.99 0.19
C GLY A 111 -9.62 -1.96 -0.33
N ASN A 112 -10.54 -1.49 0.54
CA ASN A 112 -11.44 -0.41 0.15
C ASN A 112 -10.67 0.91 0.03
N THR A 113 -11.10 1.71 -0.94
CA THR A 113 -10.59 3.04 -1.29
C THR A 113 -11.78 3.98 -1.49
N LEU A 114 -11.55 5.30 -1.43
CA LEU A 114 -12.59 6.28 -1.70
C LEU A 114 -13.06 6.19 -3.15
N VAL A 115 -14.33 6.53 -3.39
CA VAL A 115 -14.89 6.62 -4.74
C VAL A 115 -15.37 8.03 -5.01
N GLY A 116 -15.00 8.58 -6.15
CA GLY A 116 -15.56 9.83 -6.64
C GLY A 116 -16.79 9.61 -7.52
N TYR A 117 -17.67 10.60 -7.57
CA TYR A 117 -18.78 10.70 -8.53
C TYR A 117 -18.53 11.88 -9.47
N ASP A 118 -19.12 11.83 -10.67
CA ASP A 118 -19.08 12.98 -11.58
C ASP A 118 -20.08 14.04 -11.08
N ALA A 119 -19.56 15.12 -10.51
CA ALA A 119 -20.37 16.25 -10.07
C ALA A 119 -20.67 17.24 -11.22
N SER A 120 -20.03 17.08 -12.38
CA SER A 120 -20.29 17.91 -13.54
C SER A 120 -21.65 17.54 -14.15
N SER A 121 -22.52 18.52 -14.32
CA SER A 121 -23.92 18.32 -14.68
C SER A 121 -24.41 19.35 -15.69
N GLY A 122 -25.47 19.02 -16.43
CA GLY A 122 -26.08 19.92 -17.40
C GLY A 122 -25.32 20.04 -18.72
N GLN A 123 -25.80 20.96 -19.57
CA GLN A 123 -25.14 21.28 -20.83
C GLN A 123 -23.84 22.04 -20.57
N ALA A 124 -22.85 21.81 -21.43
CA ALA A 124 -21.61 22.56 -21.42
C ALA A 124 -21.94 24.05 -21.60
N VAL A 125 -21.45 24.88 -20.68
CA VAL A 125 -21.68 26.33 -20.72
C VAL A 125 -20.46 26.96 -21.35
N SER A 126 -20.66 27.46 -22.57
CA SER A 126 -19.70 28.39 -23.17
C SER A 126 -19.73 29.70 -22.38
N GLN A 127 -18.58 30.33 -22.18
CA GLN A 127 -18.42 31.50 -21.30
C GLN A 127 -19.50 32.57 -21.53
N THR A 128 -19.80 33.43 -20.55
CA THR A 128 -20.71 34.57 -20.74
C THR A 128 -20.07 35.87 -20.21
N THR A 129 -19.63 36.72 -21.15
CA THR A 129 -19.26 38.17 -21.08
C THR A 129 -18.22 38.59 -20.03
N SER A 130 -17.05 39.17 -20.36
CA SER A 130 -16.77 40.36 -21.19
C SER A 130 -15.27 40.50 -21.59
N ALA A 131 -14.46 39.46 -21.65
CA ALA A 131 -13.08 39.57 -22.16
C ALA A 131 -12.86 38.76 -23.44
N VAL A 132 -12.24 39.40 -24.43
CA VAL A 132 -11.69 38.85 -25.69
C VAL A 132 -12.71 38.52 -26.80
N GLY A 133 -13.35 39.54 -27.36
CA GLY A 133 -13.99 39.45 -28.68
C GLY A 133 -12.95 39.44 -29.81
N GLN A 134 -13.32 39.16 -31.07
CA GLN A 134 -12.38 39.22 -32.20
C GLN A 134 -11.54 40.52 -32.23
N ASN A 135 -12.13 41.64 -31.78
CA ASN A 135 -11.50 42.96 -31.69
C ASN A 135 -10.30 43.00 -30.72
N ASP A 136 -10.31 42.24 -29.64
CA ASP A 136 -9.20 42.16 -28.69
C ASP A 136 -8.02 41.32 -29.25
N PHE A 137 -8.28 40.53 -30.30
CA PHE A 137 -7.28 39.81 -31.09
C PHE A 137 -6.83 40.55 -32.35
N SER A 138 -7.48 41.66 -32.68
CA SER A 138 -7.27 42.39 -33.94
C SER A 138 -6.06 43.33 -33.92
N PHE A 139 -5.45 43.57 -32.75
CA PHE A 139 -4.32 44.49 -32.59
C PHE A 139 -3.02 43.73 -32.32
N ASN A 140 -2.14 43.73 -33.33
CA ASN A 140 -0.76 43.26 -33.23
C ASN A 140 0.00 44.17 -32.24
N GLY A 141 0.06 43.81 -30.95
CA GLY A 141 0.86 44.54 -29.95
C GLY A 141 0.31 44.66 -28.53
N LYS A 142 -0.96 44.34 -28.26
CA LYS A 142 -1.50 44.36 -26.87
C LYS A 142 -1.49 43.01 -26.15
N SER A 143 -1.25 41.91 -26.86
CA SER A 143 -1.49 40.55 -26.37
C SER A 143 -0.32 39.60 -26.63
N THR A 144 0.93 40.08 -26.55
CA THR A 144 2.11 39.20 -26.48
C THR A 144 2.08 38.45 -25.15
N GLY A 145 1.41 37.30 -25.11
CA GLY A 145 1.48 36.37 -23.98
C GLY A 145 0.17 35.68 -23.59
N VAL A 146 -1.00 36.18 -23.99
CA VAL A 146 -2.29 35.57 -23.63
C VAL A 146 -2.89 34.88 -24.86
N VAL A 147 -2.70 33.57 -24.93
CA VAL A 147 -3.41 32.69 -25.87
C VAL A 147 -4.68 32.21 -25.18
N PRO A 148 -5.88 32.67 -25.57
CA PRO A 148 -7.09 32.22 -24.92
C PRO A 148 -7.47 30.83 -25.42
N GLN A 149 -7.80 29.98 -24.45
CA GLN A 149 -8.51 28.75 -24.67
C GLN A 149 -9.97 28.93 -24.27
N PHE A 150 -10.84 28.58 -25.21
CA PHE A 150 -12.27 28.49 -25.03
C PHE A 150 -12.59 27.02 -24.80
N ASP A 151 -12.36 26.59 -23.56
CA ASP A 151 -12.83 25.30 -23.08
C ASP A 151 -14.15 25.52 -22.35
N ASP A 152 -15.15 24.74 -22.71
CA ASP A 152 -16.40 24.72 -21.98
C ASP A 152 -16.17 24.19 -20.57
N PHE A 153 -16.90 24.77 -19.62
CA PHE A 153 -17.07 24.22 -18.29
C PHE A 153 -18.49 23.70 -18.14
N LYS A 154 -18.68 22.76 -17.22
CA LYS A 154 -20.01 22.26 -16.86
C LYS A 154 -20.40 22.78 -15.48
N PRO A 155 -21.65 23.22 -15.27
CA PRO A 155 -22.18 23.48 -13.94
C PRO A 155 -21.96 22.28 -13.02
N VAL A 156 -21.63 22.54 -11.76
CA VAL A 156 -21.32 21.49 -10.78
C VAL A 156 -22.47 21.37 -9.79
N VAL A 157 -22.97 20.15 -9.60
CA VAL A 157 -23.99 19.80 -8.61
C VAL A 157 -23.42 18.71 -7.71
N PHE A 158 -23.18 19.08 -6.46
CA PHE A 158 -22.68 18.15 -5.47
C PHE A 158 -23.79 17.27 -4.92
N LYS A 159 -23.39 16.07 -4.53
CA LYS A 159 -24.22 15.06 -3.90
C LYS A 159 -23.44 14.47 -2.73
N HIS A 160 -24.13 14.07 -1.68
CA HIS A 160 -23.55 13.20 -0.67
C HIS A 160 -23.73 11.76 -1.17
N SER A 161 -22.61 11.09 -1.47
CA SER A 161 -22.64 9.78 -2.12
C SER A 161 -23.07 8.68 -1.15
N GLU A 162 -24.11 7.91 -1.51
CA GLU A 162 -24.51 6.68 -0.80
C GLU A 162 -23.44 5.58 -0.89
N ARG A 163 -22.60 5.59 -1.94
CA ARG A 163 -21.46 4.68 -2.12
C ARG A 163 -20.15 5.43 -1.94
N ALA A 164 -19.62 5.39 -0.72
CA ALA A 164 -18.38 6.09 -0.41
C ALA A 164 -17.10 5.29 -0.68
N ILE A 165 -17.22 3.99 -0.99
CA ILE A 165 -16.08 3.07 -1.08
C ILE A 165 -16.08 2.24 -2.37
N GLY A 166 -14.88 1.85 -2.81
CA GLY A 166 -14.64 1.04 -4.00
C GLY A 166 -13.16 0.63 -4.11
N ASN A 167 -12.69 0.36 -5.33
CA ASN A 167 -11.39 -0.30 -5.56
C ASN A 167 -10.33 0.59 -6.26
N ASN A 168 -10.72 1.75 -6.80
CA ASN A 168 -9.89 2.51 -7.73
C ASN A 168 -9.34 3.82 -7.15
N GLY A 169 -9.85 4.26 -6.00
CA GLY A 169 -9.68 5.64 -5.54
C GLY A 169 -10.56 6.64 -6.31
N ILE A 170 -10.46 7.89 -5.92
CA ILE A 170 -11.01 9.04 -6.66
C ILE A 170 -10.15 9.24 -7.91
N LEU A 171 -10.79 9.29 -9.08
CA LEU A 171 -10.15 9.49 -10.38
C LEU A 171 -10.29 10.95 -10.84
N HIS A 172 -9.62 11.29 -11.94
CA HIS A 172 -9.58 12.65 -12.48
C HIS A 172 -10.97 13.26 -12.71
N GLU A 173 -11.14 14.50 -12.26
CA GLU A 173 -12.37 15.31 -12.31
C GLU A 173 -13.56 14.74 -11.53
N LEU A 174 -13.37 13.66 -10.76
CA LEU A 174 -14.40 13.14 -9.87
C LEU A 174 -14.37 13.85 -8.51
N THR A 175 -15.55 13.95 -7.90
CA THR A 175 -15.78 14.60 -6.61
C THR A 175 -16.10 13.59 -5.53
N HIS A 176 -15.62 13.81 -4.32
CA HIS A 176 -16.07 13.12 -3.11
C HIS A 176 -16.58 14.14 -2.09
N SER A 177 -17.60 13.78 -1.30
CA SER A 177 -18.23 14.66 -0.33
C SER A 177 -18.18 14.07 1.08
N PHE A 178 -17.95 14.91 2.08
CA PHE A 178 -18.05 14.56 3.50
C PHE A 178 -19.08 15.46 4.19
N ASP A 179 -19.84 14.89 5.12
CA ASP A 179 -20.79 15.60 5.98
C ASP A 179 -20.19 15.96 7.35
N SER A 180 -19.12 15.27 7.75
CA SER A 180 -18.44 15.40 9.04
C SER A 180 -16.91 15.33 8.83
N PRO A 181 -16.10 16.12 9.58
CA PRO A 181 -16.49 17.01 10.67
C PRO A 181 -17.05 18.36 10.18
N ILE A 182 -16.87 18.67 8.89
CA ILE A 182 -17.41 19.86 8.20
C ILE A 182 -17.98 19.41 6.85
N ASP A 183 -19.08 20.02 6.43
CA ASP A 183 -19.65 19.82 5.09
C ASP A 183 -18.64 20.28 4.04
N CYS A 184 -18.08 19.31 3.31
CA CYS A 184 -17.09 19.61 2.29
C CYS A 184 -17.21 18.75 1.03
N HIS A 185 -16.89 19.38 -0.10
CA HIS A 185 -16.85 18.76 -1.43
C HIS A 185 -15.46 18.89 -2.03
N LEU A 186 -14.89 17.77 -2.45
CA LEU A 186 -13.50 17.66 -2.86
C LEU A 186 -13.41 17.12 -4.28
N THR A 187 -12.99 17.94 -5.23
CA THR A 187 -12.85 17.56 -6.65
C THR A 187 -11.38 17.36 -7.01
N PHE A 188 -11.04 16.16 -7.45
CA PHE A 188 -9.65 15.75 -7.67
C PHE A 188 -9.20 15.98 -9.11
N HIS A 189 -8.03 16.60 -9.27
CA HIS A 189 -7.36 16.83 -10.54
C HIS A 189 -6.04 16.08 -10.57
N SER A 190 -5.90 15.11 -11.47
CA SER A 190 -4.81 14.12 -11.43
C SER A 190 -3.44 14.62 -11.89
N GLY A 191 -3.36 15.81 -12.49
CA GLY A 191 -2.11 16.38 -12.99
C GLY A 191 -1.75 15.97 -14.41
N LYS A 192 -2.75 15.89 -15.31
CA LYS A 192 -2.51 15.62 -16.74
C LYS A 192 -1.73 16.76 -17.41
N ALA A 193 -0.97 16.44 -18.45
CA ALA A 193 -0.26 17.43 -19.28
C ALA A 193 -1.19 18.47 -19.91
N TYR A 194 -2.38 18.02 -20.30
CA TYR A 194 -3.51 18.89 -20.61
C TYR A 194 -4.61 18.64 -19.60
N GLN A 195 -4.77 19.58 -18.67
CA GLN A 195 -5.76 19.53 -17.61
C GLN A 195 -6.58 20.81 -17.65
N LYS A 196 -7.91 20.68 -17.65
CA LYS A 196 -8.82 21.84 -17.67
C LYS A 196 -8.80 22.57 -16.34
N ALA A 197 -9.25 23.82 -16.35
CA ALA A 197 -9.51 24.55 -15.12
C ALA A 197 -10.66 23.87 -14.36
N ASN A 198 -10.66 23.95 -13.03
CA ASN A 198 -11.73 23.35 -12.24
C ASN A 198 -13.09 23.99 -12.59
N ASN A 199 -14.08 23.15 -12.97
CA ASN A 199 -15.41 23.58 -13.40
C ASN A 199 -16.13 24.47 -12.37
N ARG A 200 -16.03 24.14 -11.07
CA ARG A 200 -16.69 24.90 -10.00
C ARG A 200 -16.07 26.29 -9.86
N MET A 201 -14.74 26.37 -9.85
CA MET A 201 -14.01 27.64 -9.80
C MET A 201 -14.37 28.57 -10.96
N VAL A 202 -14.40 28.02 -12.18
CA VAL A 202 -14.81 28.77 -13.37
C VAL A 202 -16.28 29.20 -13.25
N SER A 203 -17.19 28.31 -12.82
CA SER A 203 -18.62 28.63 -12.71
C SER A 203 -18.92 29.80 -11.76
N ILE A 204 -18.21 29.87 -10.64
CA ILE A 204 -18.37 30.95 -9.65
C ILE A 204 -17.79 32.25 -10.19
N ALA A 205 -16.56 32.21 -10.70
CA ALA A 205 -15.90 33.40 -11.21
C ALA A 205 -16.62 34.01 -12.42
N GLN A 206 -17.30 33.18 -13.20
CA GLN A 206 -18.03 33.57 -14.40
C GLN A 206 -19.53 33.80 -14.15
N ALA A 207 -19.98 33.81 -12.89
CA ALA A 207 -21.39 34.06 -12.57
C ALA A 207 -21.90 35.39 -13.16
N ALA A 208 -23.11 35.35 -13.72
CA ALA A 208 -23.74 36.50 -14.35
C ALA A 208 -23.94 37.63 -13.32
N ASN A 209 -24.49 37.30 -12.15
CA ASN A 209 -24.62 38.21 -11.03
C ASN A 209 -23.24 38.43 -10.35
N ALA A 210 -22.85 39.69 -10.15
CA ALA A 210 -21.58 40.03 -9.52
C ALA A 210 -21.52 39.61 -8.05
N ASP A 211 -22.66 39.53 -7.36
CA ASP A 211 -22.71 39.14 -5.95
C ASP A 211 -22.54 37.64 -5.72
N GLU A 212 -22.73 36.83 -6.76
CA GLU A 212 -22.52 35.38 -6.70
C GLU A 212 -21.06 34.97 -6.88
N ARG A 213 -20.19 35.93 -7.21
CA ARG A 213 -18.76 35.75 -7.48
C ARG A 213 -17.93 35.65 -6.19
N PHE A 214 -16.64 35.43 -6.35
CA PHE A 214 -15.70 35.44 -5.24
C PHE A 214 -15.57 36.83 -4.60
N LYS A 215 -15.29 36.89 -3.29
CA LYS A 215 -15.17 38.13 -2.52
C LYS A 215 -14.08 39.04 -3.09
N VAL A 216 -12.85 38.51 -3.20
CA VAL A 216 -11.70 39.28 -3.70
C VAL A 216 -11.92 39.69 -5.15
N GLN A 217 -12.48 38.79 -5.97
CA GLN A 217 -12.82 39.10 -7.35
C GLN A 217 -13.73 40.32 -7.45
N ARG A 218 -14.85 40.33 -6.72
CA ARG A 218 -15.84 41.39 -6.80
C ARG A 218 -15.30 42.73 -6.26
N ASP A 219 -14.50 42.70 -5.20
CA ASP A 219 -13.97 43.91 -4.59
C ASP A 219 -12.88 44.60 -5.43
N TYR A 220 -12.02 43.81 -6.09
CA TYR A 220 -10.77 44.30 -6.68
C TYR A 220 -10.64 44.11 -8.19
N TYR A 221 -11.51 43.30 -8.83
CA TYR A 221 -11.41 42.96 -10.24
C TYR A 221 -12.63 43.41 -11.03
N ASN A 222 -12.40 44.19 -12.08
CA ASN A 222 -13.44 44.70 -12.97
C ASN A 222 -13.82 43.72 -14.10
N GLN A 223 -12.94 42.77 -14.43
CA GLN A 223 -13.14 41.76 -15.48
C GLN A 223 -13.18 40.36 -14.86
N LYS A 224 -14.15 39.53 -15.28
CA LYS A 224 -14.41 38.21 -14.67
C LYS A 224 -13.21 37.27 -14.86
N GLU A 225 -12.68 37.27 -16.08
CA GLU A 225 -11.69 36.33 -16.61
C GLU A 225 -10.27 36.60 -16.11
N VAL A 226 -10.00 37.81 -15.60
CA VAL A 226 -8.70 38.20 -15.04
C VAL A 226 -8.47 37.55 -13.67
N TYR A 227 -9.55 37.26 -12.94
CA TYR A 227 -9.47 36.60 -11.64
C TYR A 227 -9.35 35.08 -11.76
N TRP A 228 -10.36 34.45 -12.36
CA TRP A 228 -10.34 33.01 -12.64
C TRP A 228 -11.21 32.70 -13.87
N GLY A 229 -10.69 31.86 -14.76
CA GLY A 229 -11.36 31.49 -16.00
C GLY A 229 -10.74 30.24 -16.61
N PRO A 230 -11.22 29.74 -17.75
CA PRO A 230 -10.72 28.49 -18.34
C PRO A 230 -9.22 28.45 -18.64
N ASN A 231 -8.55 29.60 -18.74
CA ASN A 231 -7.10 29.70 -18.92
C ASN A 231 -6.29 29.50 -17.62
N HIS A 232 -6.91 29.63 -16.45
CA HIS A 232 -6.28 29.45 -15.15
C HIS A 232 -6.20 27.96 -14.81
N ARG A 233 -5.21 27.29 -15.41
CA ARG A 233 -5.03 25.84 -15.35
C ARG A 233 -3.72 25.48 -14.69
N LEU A 234 -3.75 24.39 -13.95
CA LEU A 234 -2.58 23.79 -13.35
C LEU A 234 -2.24 22.54 -14.17
N LEU A 235 -1.30 22.71 -15.09
CA LEU A 235 -0.82 21.64 -15.96
C LEU A 235 0.23 20.81 -15.22
N ASP A 236 0.26 19.49 -15.48
CA ASP A 236 1.23 18.58 -14.88
C ASP A 236 1.34 18.72 -13.35
N THR A 237 0.23 19.07 -12.70
CA THR A 237 0.15 19.31 -11.26
C THR A 237 -1.09 18.61 -10.74
N ALA A 238 -0.90 17.60 -9.90
CA ALA A 238 -2.01 16.98 -9.19
C ALA A 238 -2.48 17.92 -8.08
N TYR A 239 -3.77 18.23 -8.04
CA TYR A 239 -4.35 19.12 -7.04
C TYR A 239 -5.77 18.72 -6.65
N LEU A 240 -6.21 19.21 -5.49
CA LEU A 240 -7.56 19.03 -4.98
C LEU A 240 -8.23 20.40 -4.88
N HIS A 241 -9.42 20.53 -5.45
CA HIS A 241 -10.31 21.64 -5.13
C HIS A 241 -11.18 21.24 -3.96
N ALA A 242 -11.24 22.08 -2.93
CA ALA A 242 -12.08 21.89 -1.77
C ALA A 242 -13.07 23.04 -1.62
N GLU A 243 -14.34 22.70 -1.42
CA GLU A 243 -15.41 23.62 -1.04
C GLU A 243 -15.85 23.26 0.38
N PHE A 244 -15.76 24.21 1.30
CA PHE A 244 -16.16 24.10 2.69
C PHE A 244 -17.40 24.93 2.94
N ARG A 245 -18.27 24.45 3.82
CA ARG A 245 -19.36 25.24 4.38
C ARG A 245 -19.19 25.31 5.89
N ILE A 246 -18.84 26.50 6.36
CA ILE A 246 -18.61 26.77 7.78
C ILE A 246 -19.94 26.94 8.50
N THR A 247 -20.12 26.22 9.61
CA THR A 247 -21.30 26.30 10.49
C THR A 247 -20.96 26.93 11.85
N GLU A 248 -22.00 27.30 12.62
CA GLU A 248 -21.83 27.94 13.93
C GLU A 248 -21.14 26.98 14.92
N GLY A 249 -20.00 27.39 15.47
CA GLY A 249 -19.16 26.58 16.37
C GLY A 249 -17.84 26.09 15.75
N GLU A 250 -17.69 26.13 14.43
CA GLU A 250 -16.44 25.74 13.75
C GLU A 250 -15.41 26.88 13.74
N THR A 251 -14.24 26.64 14.33
CA THR A 251 -13.20 27.67 14.48
C THR A 251 -11.94 27.45 13.64
N LYS A 252 -11.84 26.34 12.89
CA LYS A 252 -10.69 26.00 12.04
C LYS A 252 -11.11 25.21 10.82
N LEU A 253 -10.44 25.46 9.69
CA LEU A 253 -10.55 24.60 8.51
C LEU A 253 -9.72 23.32 8.70
N PRO A 254 -10.22 22.16 8.26
CA PRO A 254 -9.50 20.90 8.42
C PRO A 254 -8.22 20.88 7.56
N LYS A 255 -7.19 20.19 8.05
CA LYS A 255 -5.97 19.92 7.29
C LYS A 255 -6.10 18.60 6.53
N PHE A 256 -5.70 18.59 5.27
CA PHE A 256 -5.72 17.39 4.42
C PHE A 256 -4.32 16.77 4.31
N LYS A 257 -4.26 15.45 4.46
CA LYS A 257 -3.22 14.63 3.84
C LYS A 257 -3.89 13.65 2.90
N ALA A 258 -3.25 13.33 1.78
CA ALA A 258 -3.81 12.42 0.79
C ALA A 258 -2.94 11.15 0.69
N VAL A 259 -3.58 9.99 0.67
CA VAL A 259 -2.93 8.74 0.27
C VAL A 259 -3.14 8.57 -1.22
N VAL A 260 -2.06 8.60 -1.98
CA VAL A 260 -2.11 8.63 -3.45
C VAL A 260 -1.53 7.36 -4.05
N LYS A 261 -2.17 6.87 -5.12
CA LYS A 261 -1.57 5.95 -6.09
C LYS A 261 -0.79 6.81 -7.08
N GLY A 262 0.54 6.71 -7.02
CA GLY A 262 1.50 7.54 -7.73
C GLY A 262 1.50 7.40 -9.26
N VAL A 263 2.60 7.81 -9.87
CA VAL A 263 2.83 7.81 -11.32
C VAL A 263 2.78 6.38 -11.88
N SER A 264 2.15 6.21 -13.05
CA SER A 264 2.28 4.99 -13.83
C SER A 264 3.54 5.06 -14.69
N VAL A 265 4.34 3.99 -14.69
CA VAL A 265 5.66 3.94 -15.34
C VAL A 265 5.65 2.92 -16.48
N GLU A 266 6.37 3.23 -17.55
CA GLU A 266 6.58 2.28 -18.66
C GLU A 266 7.47 1.12 -18.19
N CYS A 267 6.91 -0.09 -18.26
CA CYS A 267 7.51 -1.32 -17.74
C CYS A 267 8.17 -2.18 -18.82
N PHE A 268 8.03 -1.84 -20.12
CA PHE A 268 8.75 -2.50 -21.22
C PHE A 268 8.57 -4.03 -21.28
N ASN A 269 7.43 -4.56 -20.80
CA ASN A 269 7.19 -5.99 -20.63
C ASN A 269 8.32 -6.72 -19.88
N TYR A 270 8.96 -6.05 -18.90
CA TYR A 270 10.13 -6.58 -18.22
C TYR A 270 9.86 -7.97 -17.63
N ASP A 271 8.65 -8.22 -17.12
CA ASP A 271 8.21 -9.47 -16.49
C ASP A 271 7.69 -10.53 -17.48
N HIS A 272 7.89 -10.34 -18.79
CA HIS A 272 7.34 -11.18 -19.86
C HIS A 272 5.81 -11.25 -19.87
N SER A 273 5.14 -10.26 -19.31
CA SER A 273 3.70 -10.09 -19.47
C SER A 273 3.38 -8.96 -20.44
N TYR A 274 2.38 -9.21 -21.28
CA TYR A 274 2.08 -8.37 -22.44
C TYR A 274 0.71 -7.72 -22.33
N ALA A 275 0.60 -6.49 -22.85
CA ALA A 275 -0.66 -5.78 -22.95
C ALA A 275 -1.54 -6.41 -24.04
N LEU A 276 -2.86 -6.34 -23.84
CA LEU A 276 -3.81 -6.67 -24.88
C LEU A 276 -3.63 -5.71 -26.06
N ASP A 277 -3.69 -6.23 -27.29
CA ASP A 277 -3.60 -5.40 -28.49
C ASP A 277 -4.79 -4.44 -28.53
N ILE A 278 -4.51 -3.14 -28.40
CA ILE A 278 -5.54 -2.10 -28.31
C ILE A 278 -6.39 -2.02 -29.58
N SER A 279 -5.82 -2.40 -30.74
CA SER A 279 -6.55 -2.47 -32.01
C SER A 279 -7.65 -3.53 -32.05
N ARG A 280 -7.71 -4.38 -31.01
CA ARG A 280 -8.67 -5.48 -30.88
C ARG A 280 -9.31 -5.51 -29.50
N LEU A 281 -9.28 -4.41 -28.75
CA LEU A 281 -9.63 -4.38 -27.33
C LEU A 281 -11.05 -4.86 -27.01
N SER A 282 -12.04 -4.50 -27.83
CA SER A 282 -13.44 -4.94 -27.67
C SER A 282 -13.57 -6.46 -27.80
N SER A 283 -12.94 -7.03 -28.83
CA SER A 283 -12.89 -8.48 -29.02
C SER A 283 -12.14 -9.16 -27.88
N ASN A 284 -10.96 -8.66 -27.49
CA ASN A 284 -10.16 -9.23 -26.42
C ASN A 284 -10.91 -9.29 -25.09
N THR A 285 -11.56 -8.19 -24.69
CA THR A 285 -12.30 -8.10 -23.42
C THR A 285 -13.37 -9.18 -23.30
N SER A 286 -14.06 -9.48 -24.41
CA SER A 286 -15.10 -10.52 -24.43
C SER A 286 -14.55 -11.96 -24.27
N GLN A 287 -13.28 -12.18 -24.67
CA GLN A 287 -12.65 -13.50 -24.68
C GLN A 287 -11.86 -13.82 -23.41
N LEU A 288 -11.54 -12.84 -22.55
CA LEU A 288 -10.74 -13.03 -21.33
C LEU A 288 -11.21 -14.19 -20.41
N LYS A 289 -12.52 -14.47 -20.38
CA LYS A 289 -13.11 -15.56 -19.60
C LYS A 289 -12.77 -16.96 -20.11
N ASN A 290 -12.35 -17.08 -21.38
CA ASN A 290 -12.03 -18.35 -22.04
C ASN A 290 -10.58 -18.77 -21.82
N PHE A 291 -9.78 -17.97 -21.11
CA PHE A 291 -8.37 -18.24 -20.86
C PHE A 291 -8.10 -18.23 -19.35
N GLN A 292 -7.84 -19.41 -18.80
CA GLN A 292 -7.61 -19.65 -17.38
C GLN A 292 -6.18 -20.09 -17.11
N ILE A 293 -5.73 -19.88 -15.87
CA ILE A 293 -4.41 -20.35 -15.43
C ILE A 293 -4.35 -21.87 -15.59
N GLY A 294 -3.25 -22.34 -16.19
CA GLY A 294 -3.01 -23.75 -16.45
C GLY A 294 -3.49 -24.26 -17.81
N ASP A 295 -4.24 -23.46 -18.58
CA ASP A 295 -4.66 -23.82 -19.94
C ASP A 295 -3.45 -23.96 -20.86
N GLN A 296 -3.48 -24.98 -21.73
CA GLN A 296 -2.54 -25.12 -22.83
C GLN A 296 -2.97 -24.21 -23.98
N VAL A 297 -2.02 -23.48 -24.54
CA VAL A 297 -2.28 -22.49 -25.60
C VAL A 297 -1.35 -22.71 -26.77
N GLN A 298 -1.80 -22.34 -27.96
CA GLN A 298 -0.91 -22.15 -29.11
C GLN A 298 -0.63 -20.66 -29.29
N LEU A 299 0.59 -20.32 -29.70
CA LEU A 299 1.00 -18.94 -29.90
C LEU A 299 1.28 -18.69 -31.36
N TYR A 300 0.82 -17.57 -31.90
CA TYR A 300 1.01 -17.22 -33.30
C TYR A 300 1.38 -15.75 -33.42
N ASN A 301 2.25 -15.43 -34.39
CA ASN A 301 2.51 -14.04 -34.75
C ASN A 301 1.28 -13.43 -35.45
N THR A 302 0.81 -12.28 -34.99
CA THR A 302 -0.41 -11.64 -35.53
C THR A 302 -0.25 -11.20 -36.98
N VAL A 303 0.96 -10.88 -37.42
CA VAL A 303 1.24 -10.36 -38.77
C VAL A 303 1.54 -11.49 -39.75
N THR A 304 2.48 -12.37 -39.41
CA THR A 304 2.91 -13.46 -40.30
C THR A 304 2.03 -14.70 -40.19
N THR A 305 1.22 -14.82 -39.13
CA THR A 305 0.42 -16.01 -38.79
C THR A 305 1.22 -17.28 -38.52
N ASN A 306 2.54 -17.18 -38.48
CA ASN A 306 3.42 -18.28 -38.12
C ASN A 306 3.26 -18.63 -36.64
N GLU A 307 3.24 -19.92 -36.34
CA GLU A 307 3.27 -20.42 -34.97
C GLU A 307 4.60 -20.07 -34.29
N ILE A 308 4.53 -19.63 -33.05
CA ILE A 308 5.69 -19.42 -32.17
C ILE A 308 5.90 -20.76 -31.45
N THR A 309 6.69 -21.63 -32.08
CA THR A 309 6.84 -23.03 -31.67
C THR A 309 7.72 -23.20 -30.43
N SER A 310 7.44 -24.24 -29.63
CA SER A 310 8.29 -24.75 -28.55
C SER A 310 8.30 -26.29 -28.59
N LEU A 311 9.37 -26.92 -28.09
CA LEU A 311 9.48 -28.37 -27.99
C LEU A 311 8.43 -28.99 -27.06
N THR A 312 7.92 -28.19 -26.12
CA THR A 312 6.83 -28.55 -25.22
C THR A 312 5.70 -27.51 -25.27
N PRO A 313 4.45 -27.88 -24.95
CA PRO A 313 3.31 -26.97 -25.09
C PRO A 313 3.45 -25.71 -24.24
N TRP A 314 2.98 -24.59 -24.77
CA TRP A 314 2.81 -23.36 -24.00
C TRP A 314 1.64 -23.50 -23.04
N VAL A 315 1.79 -22.94 -21.84
CA VAL A 315 0.80 -22.95 -20.78
C VAL A 315 0.68 -21.55 -20.21
N ILE A 316 -0.55 -21.13 -19.88
CA ILE A 316 -0.78 -19.92 -19.10
C ILE A 316 -0.26 -20.15 -17.68
N HIS A 317 0.91 -19.59 -17.40
CA HIS A 317 1.59 -19.70 -16.11
C HIS A 317 0.98 -18.75 -15.09
N ASP A 318 0.68 -17.51 -15.48
CA ASP A 318 0.07 -16.54 -14.58
C ASP A 318 -0.93 -15.65 -15.34
N ARG A 319 -1.95 -15.17 -14.63
CA ARG A 319 -2.94 -14.23 -15.13
C ARG A 319 -3.28 -13.25 -14.01
N TRP A 320 -3.15 -11.97 -14.30
CA TRP A 320 -3.34 -10.93 -13.29
C TRP A 320 -3.87 -9.64 -13.94
N PHE A 321 -4.21 -8.66 -13.10
CA PHE A 321 -4.64 -7.35 -13.57
C PHE A 321 -4.19 -6.24 -12.63
N PHE A 322 -4.21 -5.02 -13.15
CA PHE A 322 -4.08 -3.79 -12.37
C PHE A 322 -5.13 -2.77 -12.83
N TYR A 323 -5.40 -1.77 -12.00
CA TYR A 323 -6.25 -0.63 -12.38
C TYR A 323 -5.37 0.52 -12.89
N ASP A 324 -5.67 1.00 -14.10
CA ASP A 324 -5.04 2.18 -14.68
C ASP A 324 -5.60 3.50 -14.12
N ALA A 325 -5.08 4.62 -14.61
CA ALA A 325 -5.49 5.97 -14.20
C ALA A 325 -6.89 6.38 -14.71
N GLU A 326 -7.53 5.55 -15.53
CA GLU A 326 -8.93 5.67 -15.93
C GLU A 326 -9.85 4.71 -15.14
N GLY A 327 -9.29 3.92 -14.22
CA GLY A 327 -10.04 2.94 -13.42
C GLY A 327 -10.37 1.65 -14.15
N SER A 328 -9.80 1.42 -15.34
CA SER A 328 -10.04 0.21 -16.14
C SER A 328 -9.10 -0.93 -15.72
N LYS A 329 -9.63 -2.16 -15.73
CA LYS A 329 -8.84 -3.37 -15.46
C LYS A 329 -7.99 -3.74 -16.68
N ASN A 330 -6.68 -3.66 -16.51
CA ASN A 330 -5.72 -4.08 -17.52
C ASN A 330 -5.21 -5.48 -17.19
N TYR A 331 -5.66 -6.48 -17.95
CA TYR A 331 -5.20 -7.86 -17.78
C TYR A 331 -3.83 -8.08 -18.41
N ARG A 332 -3.08 -8.99 -17.79
CA ARG A 332 -1.73 -9.41 -18.17
C ARG A 332 -1.61 -10.92 -17.99
N PHE A 333 -0.83 -11.54 -18.87
CA PHE A 333 -0.64 -12.99 -18.91
C PHE A 333 0.85 -13.28 -18.98
N ILE A 334 1.30 -14.27 -18.20
CA ILE A 334 2.63 -14.86 -18.32
C ILE A 334 2.45 -16.25 -18.90
N ILE A 335 3.20 -16.54 -19.96
CA ILE A 335 3.12 -17.81 -20.69
C ILE A 335 4.48 -18.47 -20.58
N LYS A 336 4.50 -19.74 -20.19
CA LYS A 336 5.70 -20.56 -20.14
C LYS A 336 5.46 -21.91 -20.78
N ASN A 337 6.49 -22.53 -21.31
CA ASN A 337 6.41 -23.94 -21.68
C ASN A 337 6.55 -24.84 -20.44
N SER A 338 6.44 -26.15 -20.64
CA SER A 338 6.45 -27.11 -19.53
C SER A 338 7.78 -27.15 -18.75
N VAL A 339 8.89 -26.74 -19.38
CA VAL A 339 10.22 -26.67 -18.77
C VAL A 339 10.54 -25.29 -18.17
N GLY A 340 9.58 -24.36 -18.20
CA GLY A 340 9.68 -23.05 -17.56
C GLY A 340 10.31 -21.94 -18.42
N GLU A 341 10.49 -22.16 -19.71
CA GLU A 341 10.99 -21.15 -20.64
C GLU A 341 9.87 -20.21 -21.10
N TYR A 342 10.24 -18.98 -21.48
CA TYR A 342 9.34 -17.95 -21.99
C TYR A 342 9.33 -17.94 -23.53
N PRO A 343 8.21 -17.55 -24.16
CA PRO A 343 8.19 -17.35 -25.61
C PRO A 343 9.10 -16.17 -26.00
N THR A 344 9.84 -16.34 -27.10
CA THR A 344 10.67 -15.27 -27.66
C THR A 344 9.81 -14.32 -28.48
N ILE A 345 9.42 -13.19 -27.89
CA ILE A 345 8.64 -12.14 -28.54
C ILE A 345 9.54 -10.92 -28.78
N LEU A 346 9.59 -10.44 -30.02
CA LEU A 346 10.30 -9.21 -30.34
C LEU A 346 9.62 -8.01 -29.67
N SER A 347 10.37 -6.98 -29.30
CA SER A 347 9.83 -5.76 -28.69
C SER A 347 8.78 -5.05 -29.57
N THR A 348 8.90 -5.18 -30.89
CA THR A 348 7.95 -4.67 -31.88
C THR A 348 6.86 -5.69 -32.26
N GLY A 349 6.87 -6.86 -31.63
CA GLY A 349 6.05 -8.00 -31.98
C GLY A 349 4.58 -7.83 -31.59
N ARG A 350 3.71 -8.38 -32.43
CA ARG A 350 2.29 -8.60 -32.14
C ARG A 350 2.03 -10.09 -32.26
N PHE A 351 1.34 -10.67 -31.29
CA PHE A 351 1.06 -12.11 -31.27
C PHE A 351 -0.32 -12.36 -30.67
N TYR A 352 -0.85 -13.55 -30.85
CA TYR A 352 -2.07 -13.99 -30.17
C TYR A 352 -1.88 -15.39 -29.61
N MET A 353 -2.61 -15.66 -28.53
CA MET A 353 -2.78 -17.01 -28.02
C MET A 353 -4.13 -17.57 -28.45
N GLU A 354 -4.17 -18.86 -28.75
CA GLU A 354 -5.37 -19.57 -29.19
C GLU A 354 -5.66 -20.78 -28.30
N VAL A 355 -6.92 -20.90 -27.87
CA VAL A 355 -7.49 -22.05 -27.16
C VAL A 355 -8.82 -22.39 -27.81
N SER A 356 -9.02 -23.62 -28.28
CA SER A 356 -10.28 -24.08 -28.88
C SER A 356 -10.83 -23.11 -29.95
N SER A 357 -9.95 -22.62 -30.83
CA SER A 357 -10.27 -21.61 -31.88
C SER A 357 -10.65 -20.21 -31.38
N VAL A 358 -10.64 -19.97 -30.07
CA VAL A 358 -10.78 -18.63 -29.48
C VAL A 358 -9.42 -17.97 -29.40
N ARG A 359 -9.33 -16.69 -29.81
CA ARG A 359 -8.07 -15.93 -29.86
C ARG A 359 -8.07 -14.76 -28.89
N LEU A 360 -6.93 -14.54 -28.24
CA LEU A 360 -6.64 -13.33 -27.48
C LEU A 360 -5.36 -12.70 -28.00
N TYR A 361 -5.45 -11.44 -28.43
CA TYR A 361 -4.37 -10.73 -29.12
C TYR A 361 -3.59 -9.81 -28.18
N PHE A 362 -2.27 -9.77 -28.35
CA PHE A 362 -1.31 -9.03 -27.55
C PHE A 362 -0.38 -8.20 -28.42
N ALA A 363 0.16 -7.15 -27.81
CA ALA A 363 1.16 -6.28 -28.39
C ALA A 363 2.30 -6.04 -27.38
N ALA A 364 3.54 -6.14 -27.84
CA ALA A 364 4.72 -5.78 -27.05
C ALA A 364 4.91 -4.25 -26.97
N TYR A 365 5.74 -3.78 -26.04
CA TYR A 365 5.87 -2.36 -25.67
C TYR A 365 6.23 -1.42 -26.83
N ALA A 366 6.98 -1.90 -27.82
CA ALA A 366 7.36 -1.13 -29.01
C ALA A 366 6.55 -1.54 -30.25
N ALA A 367 5.49 -2.33 -30.09
CA ALA A 367 4.60 -2.72 -31.17
C ALA A 367 3.86 -1.49 -31.69
N LYS A 368 4.00 -1.27 -32.99
CA LYS A 368 3.33 -0.19 -33.71
C LYS A 368 2.23 -0.74 -34.60
N ALA A 369 1.23 0.09 -34.90
CA ALA A 369 0.23 -0.21 -35.92
C ALA A 369 0.88 -0.39 -37.30
N HIS A 370 2.00 0.31 -37.53
CA HIS A 370 2.79 0.27 -38.73
C HIS A 370 4.27 0.04 -38.40
N GLY A 371 4.96 -0.83 -39.14
CA GLY A 371 6.37 -1.18 -38.86
C GLY A 371 7.38 -0.04 -39.04
N THR A 372 6.99 1.04 -39.73
CA THR A 372 7.78 2.26 -39.93
C THR A 372 6.91 3.48 -39.67
N ASP A 373 7.55 4.60 -39.34
CA ASP A 373 6.85 5.88 -39.22
C ASP A 373 6.21 6.24 -40.57
N LYS A 374 4.96 6.70 -40.53
CA LYS A 374 4.14 6.99 -41.72
C LYS A 374 4.03 8.48 -41.93
N SER A 375 3.92 8.92 -43.18
CA SER A 375 3.69 10.33 -43.50
C SER A 375 2.31 10.77 -43.01
N VAL A 376 2.23 11.93 -42.38
CA VAL A 376 0.94 12.54 -42.03
C VAL A 376 0.17 12.86 -43.32
N GLY A 377 -1.15 12.69 -43.29
CA GLY A 377 -2.04 13.08 -44.38
C GLY A 377 -2.13 14.60 -44.58
N ALA A 378 -3.10 15.05 -45.38
CA ALA A 378 -3.29 16.47 -45.62
C ALA A 378 -3.70 17.21 -44.32
N ALA A 379 -3.37 18.49 -44.26
CA ALA A 379 -3.82 19.38 -43.18
C ALA A 379 -5.34 19.27 -43.00
N LEU A 380 -5.81 19.02 -41.78
CA LEU A 380 -7.22 19.10 -41.44
C LEU A 380 -7.63 20.57 -41.29
N SER A 381 -7.69 21.28 -42.41
CA SER A 381 -8.03 22.69 -42.49
C SER A 381 -8.95 23.01 -43.66
N THR A 382 -9.71 24.09 -43.54
CA THR A 382 -10.61 24.57 -44.58
C THR A 382 -10.78 26.08 -44.51
N THR A 383 -10.97 26.72 -45.67
CA THR A 383 -11.37 28.12 -45.74
C THR A 383 -12.80 28.29 -45.24
N ILE A 384 -13.07 29.43 -44.62
CA ILE A 384 -14.39 29.78 -44.09
C ILE A 384 -15.25 30.38 -45.21
N SER A 385 -16.48 29.86 -45.35
CA SER A 385 -17.46 30.32 -46.36
C SER A 385 -18.47 31.32 -45.80
N GLY A 386 -18.67 31.38 -44.48
CA GLY A 386 -19.62 32.30 -43.84
C GLY A 386 -19.30 32.53 -42.37
N ARG A 387 -19.66 33.70 -41.84
CA ARG A 387 -19.46 34.08 -40.44
C ARG A 387 -20.72 34.69 -39.87
N GLY A 388 -20.99 34.41 -38.59
CA GLY A 388 -22.09 34.97 -37.84
C GLY A 388 -21.76 35.11 -36.36
N ALA A 389 -22.77 35.42 -35.56
CA ALA A 389 -22.67 35.40 -34.11
C ALA A 389 -22.40 33.96 -33.64
N GLN A 390 -21.22 33.73 -33.04
CA GLN A 390 -20.76 32.42 -32.56
C GLN A 390 -20.87 31.29 -33.61
N GLN A 391 -20.83 31.64 -34.89
CA GLN A 391 -21.07 30.72 -35.99
C GLN A 391 -20.04 30.89 -37.10
N ILE A 392 -19.52 29.76 -37.60
CA ILE A 392 -18.63 29.70 -38.76
C ILE A 392 -19.11 28.59 -39.70
N SER A 393 -19.31 28.92 -40.98
CA SER A 393 -19.69 27.96 -42.02
C SER A 393 -18.50 27.59 -42.92
N ILE A 394 -18.42 26.33 -43.35
CA ILE A 394 -17.26 25.72 -44.05
C ILE A 394 -17.68 24.84 -45.25
N SER A 395 -18.38 25.43 -46.23
CA SER A 395 -19.01 24.65 -47.32
C SER A 395 -18.06 23.88 -48.25
N SER A 396 -16.79 24.28 -48.38
CA SER A 396 -15.78 23.66 -49.24
C SER A 396 -14.84 22.66 -48.53
N ALA A 397 -15.16 22.26 -47.30
CA ALA A 397 -14.30 21.36 -46.52
C ALA A 397 -14.23 19.93 -47.12
N SER A 398 -13.05 19.31 -47.04
CA SER A 398 -12.85 17.90 -47.42
C SER A 398 -13.63 16.95 -46.50
N ASN A 399 -13.91 15.72 -46.96
CA ASN A 399 -14.59 14.72 -46.13
C ASN A 399 -13.81 14.40 -44.83
N ALA A 400 -12.48 14.43 -44.89
CA ALA A 400 -11.63 14.25 -43.72
C ALA A 400 -11.85 15.36 -42.66
N VAL A 401 -11.92 16.63 -43.08
CA VAL A 401 -12.22 17.76 -42.17
C VAL A 401 -13.63 17.61 -41.58
N LYS A 402 -14.63 17.30 -42.41
CA LYS A 402 -16.02 17.11 -41.96
C LYS A 402 -16.13 15.95 -40.96
N ALA A 403 -15.45 14.85 -41.22
CA ALA A 403 -15.40 13.69 -40.33
C ALA A 403 -14.72 14.05 -39.00
N ALA A 404 -13.57 14.74 -39.04
CA ALA A 404 -12.85 15.12 -37.83
C ALA A 404 -13.65 16.08 -36.93
N LEU A 405 -14.41 17.02 -37.52
CA LEU A 405 -15.29 17.94 -36.78
C LEU A 405 -16.52 17.25 -36.17
N ALA A 406 -16.92 16.10 -36.70
CA ALA A 406 -18.05 15.32 -36.20
C ALA A 406 -17.65 14.32 -35.09
N LEU A 407 -16.36 14.08 -34.88
CA LEU A 407 -15.86 13.20 -33.81
C LEU A 407 -16.04 13.84 -32.44
N SER A 408 -16.21 13.00 -31.42
CA SER A 408 -16.35 13.46 -30.04
C SER A 408 -15.06 14.10 -29.55
N GLY A 409 -15.17 15.23 -28.83
CA GLY A 409 -14.01 15.94 -28.29
C GLY A 409 -13.19 16.71 -29.33
N ALA A 410 -13.69 16.89 -30.55
CA ALA A 410 -13.06 17.74 -31.54
C ALA A 410 -12.89 19.18 -31.02
N SER A 411 -11.73 19.76 -31.30
CA SER A 411 -11.41 21.17 -31.04
C SER A 411 -10.89 21.80 -32.31
N VAL A 412 -11.11 23.11 -32.45
CA VAL A 412 -10.67 23.87 -33.61
C VAL A 412 -9.80 25.04 -33.23
N LYS A 413 -8.94 25.42 -34.16
CA LYS A 413 -8.10 26.61 -34.15
C LYS A 413 -8.51 27.47 -35.32
N LEU A 414 -8.40 28.77 -35.16
CA LEU A 414 -8.79 29.74 -36.17
C LEU A 414 -7.56 30.53 -36.59
N THR A 415 -7.45 30.84 -37.88
CA THR A 415 -6.39 31.72 -38.39
C THR A 415 -6.98 33.10 -38.69
N SER A 416 -6.17 34.14 -38.53
CA SER A 416 -6.58 35.52 -38.77
C SER A 416 -5.60 36.21 -39.72
N SER A 417 -6.14 36.98 -40.66
CA SER A 417 -5.40 37.87 -41.58
C SER A 417 -4.82 39.10 -40.89
N LYS A 418 -5.28 39.44 -39.67
CA LYS A 418 -4.78 40.57 -38.87
C LYS A 418 -3.81 40.17 -37.76
N ASN A 419 -3.91 38.93 -37.27
CA ASN A 419 -3.08 38.44 -36.16
C ASN A 419 -2.75 36.95 -36.31
N ASN A 420 -1.51 36.65 -36.70
CA ASN A 420 -1.06 35.28 -36.89
C ASN A 420 -1.01 34.47 -35.59
N SER A 421 -0.96 35.11 -34.42
CA SER A 421 -0.96 34.43 -33.12
C SER A 421 -2.29 33.73 -32.82
N PHE A 422 -3.34 34.02 -33.59
CA PHE A 422 -4.68 33.46 -33.38
C PHE A 422 -4.72 31.93 -33.56
N ILE A 423 -3.78 31.36 -34.32
CA ILE A 423 -3.64 29.91 -34.49
C ILE A 423 -3.33 29.18 -33.18
N HIS A 424 -2.80 29.88 -32.18
CA HIS A 424 -2.52 29.28 -30.88
C HIS A 424 -3.79 29.14 -30.02
N ALA A 425 -4.84 29.91 -30.29
CA ALA A 425 -6.12 29.77 -29.61
C ALA A 425 -6.74 28.39 -29.85
N ASN A 426 -7.55 27.91 -28.91
CA ASN A 426 -8.23 26.63 -29.02
C ASN A 426 -9.70 26.80 -28.65
N PHE A 427 -10.60 26.29 -29.48
CA PHE A 427 -12.03 26.33 -29.28
C PHE A 427 -12.57 24.90 -29.24
N SER A 428 -13.15 24.50 -28.12
CA SER A 428 -13.85 23.23 -27.96
C SER A 428 -15.33 23.49 -27.67
N GLY A 429 -16.15 22.43 -27.57
CA GLY A 429 -17.55 22.58 -27.12
C GLY A 429 -18.57 23.04 -28.17
N PHE A 430 -18.11 23.33 -29.39
CA PHE A 430 -19.00 23.67 -30.50
C PHE A 430 -19.87 22.47 -30.93
N THR A 431 -21.01 22.76 -31.55
CA THR A 431 -21.82 21.75 -32.24
C THR A 431 -21.60 21.87 -33.74
N TYR A 432 -21.18 20.77 -34.37
CA TYR A 432 -21.01 20.72 -35.82
C TYR A 432 -22.24 20.09 -36.50
N SER A 433 -22.93 20.89 -37.33
CA SER A 433 -24.08 20.43 -38.12
C SER A 433 -24.22 21.25 -39.40
N SER A 434 -24.69 20.62 -40.49
CA SER A 434 -24.93 21.30 -41.78
C SER A 434 -23.76 22.17 -42.27
N ASN A 435 -22.52 21.66 -42.16
CA ASN A 435 -21.28 22.38 -42.49
C ASN A 435 -21.07 23.69 -41.71
N THR A 436 -21.65 23.80 -40.52
CA THR A 436 -21.57 24.99 -39.65
C THR A 436 -21.14 24.57 -38.25
N LEU A 437 -20.15 25.28 -37.72
CA LEU A 437 -19.73 25.24 -36.33
C LEU A 437 -20.60 26.23 -35.57
N ASN A 438 -21.48 25.73 -34.70
CA ASN A 438 -22.36 26.53 -33.86
C ASN A 438 -21.79 26.62 -32.45
N ASN A 439 -22.12 27.71 -31.74
CA ASN A 439 -21.61 27.98 -30.38
C ASN A 439 -20.07 28.06 -30.34
N LEU A 440 -19.45 28.53 -31.43
CA LEU A 440 -18.00 28.63 -31.52
C LEU A 440 -17.52 29.96 -30.94
N GLY A 441 -17.00 29.90 -29.71
CA GLY A 441 -16.59 31.06 -28.94
C GLY A 441 -17.76 31.73 -28.21
N SER A 442 -17.44 32.65 -27.29
CA SER A 442 -18.42 33.34 -26.45
C SER A 442 -18.53 34.82 -26.83
N ASN A 443 -19.77 35.34 -26.90
CA ASN A 443 -20.09 36.76 -27.14
C ASN A 443 -19.28 37.39 -28.30
N VAL A 444 -19.01 36.58 -29.32
CA VAL A 444 -18.21 36.95 -30.48
C VAL A 444 -19.08 36.93 -31.72
N THR A 445 -18.95 37.96 -32.54
CA THR A 445 -19.42 37.97 -33.93
C THR A 445 -18.19 37.88 -34.81
N TRP A 446 -18.07 36.76 -35.53
CA TRP A 446 -16.92 36.54 -36.41
C TRP A 446 -17.02 37.45 -37.64
N THR A 447 -15.93 38.14 -37.97
CA THR A 447 -15.79 39.03 -39.14
C THR A 447 -14.90 38.40 -40.19
N ASN A 448 -14.69 39.06 -41.32
CA ASN A 448 -13.83 38.59 -42.40
C ASN A 448 -12.33 38.50 -42.05
N ASP A 449 -11.89 38.98 -40.88
CA ASP A 449 -10.46 38.88 -40.55
C ASP A 449 -10.03 37.45 -40.23
N ILE A 450 -10.92 36.62 -39.68
CA ILE A 450 -10.66 35.17 -39.56
C ILE A 450 -10.62 34.58 -40.98
N ILE A 451 -9.82 33.58 -41.32
CA ILE A 451 -9.74 33.12 -42.73
C ILE A 451 -9.90 31.60 -42.90
N SER A 452 -9.40 30.81 -41.95
CA SER A 452 -9.56 29.35 -41.99
C SER A 452 -9.86 28.77 -40.62
N VAL A 453 -10.47 27.59 -40.65
CA VAL A 453 -10.63 26.68 -39.52
C VAL A 453 -9.64 25.54 -39.68
N ILE A 454 -8.96 25.18 -38.59
CA ILE A 454 -8.07 24.04 -38.48
C ILE A 454 -8.58 23.15 -37.36
N VAL A 455 -8.66 21.84 -37.56
CA VAL A 455 -8.98 20.91 -36.46
C VAL A 455 -7.75 20.77 -35.56
N GLY A 456 -7.79 21.40 -34.39
CA GLY A 456 -6.62 21.64 -33.53
C GLY A 456 -6.06 20.41 -32.84
N ASN A 457 -6.91 19.43 -32.54
CA ASN A 457 -6.53 18.12 -32.01
C ASN A 457 -6.80 16.98 -33.01
N GLY A 458 -6.94 17.32 -34.30
CA GLY A 458 -7.15 16.35 -35.36
C GLY A 458 -5.85 15.94 -36.02
N ILE A 459 -5.81 14.74 -36.58
CA ILE A 459 -4.76 14.30 -37.50
C ILE A 459 -5.36 13.41 -38.58
N GLN A 460 -4.98 13.64 -39.84
CA GLN A 460 -5.27 12.72 -40.94
C GLN A 460 -4.14 11.71 -41.04
N LEU A 461 -4.49 10.42 -40.98
CA LEU A 461 -3.57 9.31 -41.14
C LEU A 461 -3.40 8.98 -42.63
N ASP A 462 -2.31 8.28 -42.95
CA ASP A 462 -1.98 7.88 -44.31
C ASP A 462 -2.92 6.78 -44.84
N SER A 463 -2.85 6.51 -46.14
CA SER A 463 -3.68 5.49 -46.79
C SER A 463 -3.48 4.06 -46.23
N SER A 464 -2.39 3.79 -45.52
CA SER A 464 -2.13 2.49 -44.89
C SER A 464 -2.86 2.29 -43.55
N ALA A 465 -3.44 3.34 -42.97
CA ALA A 465 -4.28 3.22 -41.77
C ALA A 465 -5.56 2.42 -42.05
N THR A 466 -6.02 1.68 -41.03
CA THR A 466 -7.18 0.80 -41.13
C THR A 466 -8.50 1.57 -41.36
N GLY A 467 -9.42 0.94 -42.08
CA GLY A 467 -10.75 1.50 -42.37
C GLY A 467 -11.78 1.32 -41.26
N SER A 468 -11.46 0.63 -40.17
CA SER A 468 -12.40 0.34 -39.08
C SER A 468 -12.48 1.48 -38.07
N ASP A 469 -13.69 1.93 -37.75
CA ASP A 469 -13.92 2.95 -36.72
C ASP A 469 -13.46 2.50 -35.33
N ASN A 470 -13.05 3.45 -34.50
CA ASN A 470 -12.67 3.28 -33.08
C ASN A 470 -11.51 2.33 -32.77
N VAL A 471 -10.92 1.71 -33.77
CA VAL A 471 -9.85 0.70 -33.63
C VAL A 471 -8.60 1.26 -32.93
N TYR A 472 -8.29 2.54 -33.07
CA TYR A 472 -7.13 3.16 -32.41
C TYR A 472 -7.50 3.91 -31.13
N ASN A 473 -8.76 3.83 -30.65
CA ASN A 473 -9.16 4.54 -29.45
C ASN A 473 -8.37 4.03 -28.24
N GLY A 474 -7.80 4.97 -27.49
CA GLY A 474 -6.89 4.73 -26.38
C GLY A 474 -5.43 4.48 -26.77
N ALA A 475 -5.12 4.29 -28.05
CA ALA A 475 -3.74 4.11 -28.52
C ALA A 475 -2.94 5.42 -28.40
N ARG A 476 -1.62 5.28 -28.22
CA ARG A 476 -0.71 6.43 -28.16
C ARG A 476 -0.23 6.75 -29.56
N ILE A 477 -0.39 8.01 -29.97
CA ILE A 477 0.11 8.50 -31.25
C ILE A 477 1.24 9.51 -31.01
N THR A 478 2.36 9.29 -31.71
CA THR A 478 3.51 10.19 -31.68
C THR A 478 3.69 10.79 -33.06
N VAL A 479 3.72 12.12 -33.13
CA VAL A 479 3.98 12.89 -34.35
C VAL A 479 5.35 13.52 -34.26
N THR A 480 6.12 13.44 -35.35
CA THR A 480 7.45 14.04 -35.47
C THR A 480 7.48 14.97 -36.67
N ARG A 481 7.79 16.24 -36.39
CA ARG A 481 8.16 17.22 -37.42
C ARG A 481 9.66 17.18 -37.62
N ASN A 482 10.09 17.07 -38.88
CA ASN A 482 11.49 17.10 -39.26
C ASN A 482 11.79 18.46 -39.88
N PHE A 483 12.82 19.15 -39.38
CA PHE A 483 13.29 20.43 -39.93
C PHE A 483 14.49 20.22 -40.86
N ASP A 484 14.76 21.21 -41.70
CA ASP A 484 15.83 21.16 -42.70
C ASP A 484 17.23 21.12 -42.09
N ASP A 485 17.38 21.66 -40.87
CA ASP A 485 18.62 21.60 -40.09
C ASP A 485 18.87 20.22 -39.44
N GLY A 486 17.98 19.25 -39.70
CA GLY A 486 18.04 17.90 -39.13
C GLY A 486 17.49 17.80 -37.70
N THR A 487 17.06 18.91 -37.10
CA THR A 487 16.38 18.87 -35.80
C THR A 487 14.98 18.28 -35.92
N LYS A 488 14.45 17.76 -34.80
CA LYS A 488 13.15 17.11 -34.74
C LYS A 488 12.33 17.64 -33.59
N TYR A 489 11.06 17.91 -33.84
CA TYR A 489 10.08 18.21 -32.79
C TYR A 489 9.08 17.07 -32.70
N THR A 490 8.99 16.44 -31.52
CA THR A 490 8.14 15.28 -31.30
C THR A 490 7.09 15.59 -30.23
N GLN A 491 5.83 15.28 -30.54
CA GLN A 491 4.70 15.39 -29.62
C GLN A 491 3.97 14.06 -29.56
N THR A 492 3.51 13.68 -28.36
CA THR A 492 2.78 12.44 -28.13
C THR A 492 1.44 12.73 -27.46
N ARG A 493 0.39 12.02 -27.88
CA ARG A 493 -1.00 12.19 -27.44
C ARG A 493 -1.73 10.83 -27.38
N LYS A 494 -2.87 10.78 -26.69
CA LYS A 494 -3.77 9.59 -26.68
C LYS A 494 -4.91 9.83 -27.67
N ILE A 495 -5.19 8.86 -28.54
CA ILE A 495 -6.34 8.93 -29.45
C ILE A 495 -7.61 8.74 -28.63
N VAL A 496 -8.53 9.70 -28.70
CA VAL A 496 -9.83 9.65 -28.02
C VAL A 496 -10.87 9.00 -28.94
N ASP A 497 -10.84 9.37 -30.21
CA ASP A 497 -11.82 8.92 -31.19
C ASP A 497 -11.19 8.79 -32.59
N TYR A 498 -11.69 7.86 -33.40
CA TYR A 498 -11.15 7.53 -34.73
C TYR A 498 -12.24 7.16 -35.73
N ASN A 499 -12.29 7.91 -36.85
CA ASN A 499 -13.08 7.57 -38.02
C ASN A 499 -12.20 6.83 -39.04
N GLY A 500 -12.45 5.53 -39.21
CA GLY A 500 -11.71 4.68 -40.13
C GLY A 500 -12.02 4.95 -41.59
N SER A 501 -13.26 5.33 -41.92
CA SER A 501 -13.66 5.62 -43.31
C SER A 501 -12.86 6.77 -43.93
N ASN A 502 -12.56 7.82 -43.16
CA ASN A 502 -11.79 8.98 -43.60
C ASN A 502 -10.35 9.00 -43.04
N LYS A 503 -10.00 8.03 -42.19
CA LYS A 503 -8.68 7.87 -41.55
C LYS A 503 -8.28 9.10 -40.75
N VAL A 504 -9.21 9.63 -39.96
CA VAL A 504 -8.97 10.79 -39.11
C VAL A 504 -9.12 10.41 -37.64
N ALA A 505 -8.17 10.85 -36.84
CA ALA A 505 -8.16 10.67 -35.39
C ALA A 505 -8.27 12.02 -34.69
N VAL A 506 -8.97 12.03 -33.56
CA VAL A 506 -9.00 13.14 -32.60
C VAL A 506 -8.27 12.70 -31.33
N VAL A 507 -7.38 13.55 -30.82
CA VAL A 507 -6.55 13.26 -29.66
C VAL A 507 -6.97 14.03 -28.40
N ASP A 508 -6.51 13.54 -27.25
CA ASP A 508 -6.86 13.99 -25.91
C ASP A 508 -6.48 15.43 -25.58
N SER A 509 -5.53 16.00 -26.33
CA SER A 509 -5.20 17.42 -26.24
C SER A 509 -4.77 18.02 -27.56
N PRO A 510 -5.07 19.31 -27.80
CA PRO A 510 -4.67 20.00 -29.02
C PRO A 510 -3.17 19.89 -29.29
N TRP A 511 -2.84 19.83 -30.58
CA TRP A 511 -1.46 19.95 -31.03
C TRP A 511 -0.95 21.37 -30.78
N ASP A 512 0.35 21.49 -30.52
CA ASP A 512 0.98 22.77 -30.27
C ASP A 512 0.82 23.67 -31.50
N GLY A 513 0.41 24.93 -31.31
CA GLY A 513 -0.08 25.78 -32.42
C GLY A 513 0.91 26.02 -33.58
N GLY A 514 2.22 25.93 -33.33
CA GLY A 514 3.26 26.02 -34.36
C GLY A 514 3.61 24.68 -35.04
N TYR A 515 3.07 23.57 -34.52
CA TYR A 515 3.45 22.21 -34.86
C TYR A 515 2.23 21.30 -35.04
N ILE A 516 1.14 21.86 -35.59
CA ILE A 516 -0.09 21.12 -35.91
C ILE A 516 0.19 20.20 -37.12
N PRO A 517 -0.14 18.90 -37.04
CA PRO A 517 0.20 17.93 -38.10
C PRO A 517 -0.33 18.34 -39.47
N GLY A 518 0.55 18.34 -40.47
CA GLY A 518 0.21 18.69 -41.85
C GLY A 518 -0.02 20.19 -42.11
N VAL A 519 0.03 21.04 -41.08
CA VAL A 519 -0.12 22.50 -41.22
C VAL A 519 1.24 23.20 -41.22
N GLY A 520 1.41 24.12 -42.16
CA GLY A 520 2.67 24.82 -42.45
C GLY A 520 3.41 24.19 -43.63
N GLU A 521 4.44 24.86 -44.12
CA GLU A 521 5.30 24.38 -45.23
C GLU A 521 6.66 23.88 -44.68
N PRO A 522 6.73 22.76 -43.93
CA PRO A 522 8.03 22.12 -43.73
C PRO A 522 8.43 21.47 -45.06
N THR A 523 9.67 21.72 -45.48
CA THR A 523 10.26 21.14 -46.69
C THR A 523 10.30 19.60 -46.64
N ASN A 524 10.16 19.01 -45.44
CA ASN A 524 9.99 17.59 -45.18
C ASN A 524 8.62 17.30 -44.53
N ALA A 525 7.93 16.27 -45.03
CA ALA A 525 6.63 15.87 -44.49
C ALA A 525 6.73 15.42 -43.01
N ASP A 526 5.75 15.83 -42.20
CA ASP A 526 5.56 15.31 -40.84
C ASP A 526 5.36 13.78 -40.89
N THR A 527 5.85 13.09 -39.87
CA THR A 527 5.62 11.64 -39.72
C THR A 527 4.87 11.33 -38.42
N TYR A 528 4.18 10.19 -38.39
CA TYR A 528 3.50 9.66 -37.21
C TYR A 528 3.76 8.17 -37.00
N ASN A 529 3.60 7.73 -35.76
CA ASN A 529 3.43 6.32 -35.42
C ASN A 529 2.35 6.15 -34.35
N ILE A 530 1.67 5.00 -34.40
CA ILE A 530 0.65 4.62 -33.41
C ILE A 530 1.18 3.39 -32.69
N GLU A 531 1.31 3.49 -31.38
CA GLU A 531 1.78 2.41 -30.51
C GLU A 531 0.58 1.62 -29.97
N LEU A 532 0.67 0.29 -30.06
CA LEU A 532 -0.43 -0.62 -29.75
C LEU A 532 -0.24 -1.39 -28.44
N GLY A 533 0.98 -1.47 -27.91
CA GLY A 533 1.33 -2.35 -26.79
C GLY A 533 1.99 -1.66 -25.61
N VAL A 534 1.80 -0.33 -25.46
CA VAL A 534 2.34 0.48 -24.36
C VAL A 534 2.12 -0.23 -23.02
N ASP A 535 3.18 -0.40 -22.24
CA ASP A 535 3.16 -1.17 -21.01
C ASP A 535 3.33 -0.28 -19.78
N GLU A 536 2.44 0.70 -19.68
CA GLU A 536 2.38 1.64 -18.56
C GLU A 536 1.61 1.05 -17.37
N ARG A 537 2.23 1.04 -16.19
CA ARG A 537 1.67 0.43 -14.98
C ARG A 537 1.97 1.26 -13.73
N PRO A 538 1.07 1.35 -12.75
CA PRO A 538 1.41 1.83 -11.42
C PRO A 538 2.27 0.78 -10.70
N SER A 539 3.57 0.78 -10.99
CA SER A 539 4.51 -0.25 -10.57
C SER A 539 5.12 0.04 -9.20
N ILE A 540 5.27 -1.00 -8.38
CA ILE A 540 6.06 -0.99 -7.14
C ILE A 540 7.50 -1.49 -7.36
N ASN A 541 7.88 -1.79 -8.60
CA ASN A 541 9.21 -2.28 -8.95
C ASN A 541 10.22 -1.12 -8.97
N PRO A 542 11.24 -1.13 -8.11
CA PRO A 542 12.16 0.00 -7.96
C PRO A 542 13.05 0.25 -9.18
N ALA A 543 13.39 -0.79 -9.96
CA ALA A 543 14.19 -0.63 -11.17
C ALA A 543 13.42 0.14 -12.25
N MET A 544 12.13 -0.14 -12.41
CA MET A 544 11.26 0.58 -13.35
C MET A 544 11.01 2.02 -12.88
N GLN A 545 10.79 2.24 -11.57
CA GLN A 545 10.66 3.59 -11.00
C GLN A 545 11.96 4.41 -11.17
N MET A 546 13.13 3.80 -10.96
CA MET A 546 14.43 4.45 -11.18
C MET A 546 14.60 4.88 -12.65
N MET A 547 14.27 3.98 -13.58
CA MET A 547 14.39 4.29 -15.02
C MET A 547 13.48 5.44 -15.41
N ASP A 548 12.24 5.47 -14.92
CA ASP A 548 11.31 6.58 -15.15
C ASP A 548 11.87 7.90 -14.60
N TYR A 549 12.35 7.90 -13.35
CA TYR A 549 12.95 9.08 -12.72
C TYR A 549 14.14 9.63 -13.51
N LEU A 550 15.02 8.77 -14.03
CA LEU A 550 16.18 9.18 -14.84
C LEU A 550 15.77 9.76 -16.21
N ARG A 551 14.68 9.25 -16.81
CA ARG A 551 14.18 9.64 -18.14
C ARG A 551 13.29 10.88 -18.12
N SER A 552 12.68 11.20 -16.98
CA SER A 552 11.83 12.38 -16.86
C SER A 552 12.59 13.66 -17.22
N LYS A 553 12.06 14.44 -18.18
CA LYS A 553 12.60 15.76 -18.56
C LYS A 553 12.25 16.86 -17.57
N ARG A 554 11.34 16.58 -16.63
CA ARG A 554 10.72 17.57 -15.74
C ARG A 554 11.44 17.65 -14.40
N TYR A 555 11.62 16.50 -13.75
CA TYR A 555 12.24 16.38 -12.42
C TYR A 555 13.48 15.46 -12.43
N GLY A 556 13.76 14.82 -13.57
CA GLY A 556 14.87 13.92 -13.79
C GLY A 556 15.99 14.54 -14.61
N LYS A 557 16.90 13.69 -15.12
CA LYS A 557 17.97 14.11 -16.04
C LYS A 557 17.49 14.25 -17.49
N GLY A 558 16.32 13.72 -17.83
CA GLY A 558 15.79 13.72 -19.19
C GLY A 558 16.53 12.76 -20.13
N LEU A 559 17.07 11.65 -19.62
CA LEU A 559 17.82 10.68 -20.43
C LEU A 559 16.94 10.08 -21.54
N LYS A 560 17.51 9.94 -22.74
CA LYS A 560 16.86 9.22 -23.83
C LYS A 560 17.01 7.72 -23.59
N LEU A 561 16.13 6.92 -24.20
CA LEU A 561 16.23 5.46 -24.14
C LEU A 561 17.55 4.95 -24.76
N THR A 562 18.15 5.71 -25.68
CA THR A 562 19.47 5.42 -26.27
C THR A 562 20.63 5.56 -25.28
N ASP A 563 20.45 6.36 -24.24
CA ASP A 563 21.44 6.63 -23.20
C ASP A 563 21.36 5.59 -22.06
N ILE A 564 20.42 4.64 -22.17
CA ILE A 564 20.11 3.62 -21.18
C ILE A 564 20.37 2.25 -21.79
N ASP A 565 21.06 1.39 -21.04
CA ASP A 565 21.15 -0.03 -21.34
C ASP A 565 19.87 -0.73 -20.88
N LEU A 566 18.81 -0.63 -21.69
CA LEU A 566 17.48 -1.16 -21.37
C LEU A 566 17.47 -2.63 -20.91
N PRO A 567 18.24 -3.56 -21.53
CA PRO A 567 18.37 -4.93 -21.04
C PRO A 567 18.79 -5.04 -19.56
N SER A 568 19.74 -4.21 -19.09
CA SER A 568 20.18 -4.24 -17.68
C SER A 568 19.08 -3.81 -16.71
N PHE A 569 18.27 -2.81 -17.08
CA PHE A 569 17.13 -2.37 -16.28
C PHE A 569 16.01 -3.41 -16.26
N ILE A 570 15.75 -4.08 -17.39
CA ILE A 570 14.79 -5.19 -17.47
C ILE A 570 15.24 -6.35 -16.59
N ALA A 571 16.51 -6.74 -16.66
CA ALA A 571 17.08 -7.80 -15.82
C ALA A 571 17.00 -7.44 -14.34
N SER A 572 17.42 -6.23 -13.95
CA SER A 572 17.29 -5.73 -12.58
C SER A 572 15.83 -5.71 -12.08
N GLY A 573 14.88 -5.36 -12.96
CA GLY A 573 13.46 -5.42 -12.65
C GLY A 573 13.01 -6.83 -12.29
N ARG A 574 13.45 -7.85 -13.04
CA ARG A 574 13.15 -9.26 -12.73
C ARG A 574 13.80 -9.73 -11.43
N GLU A 575 15.02 -9.28 -11.13
CA GLU A 575 15.70 -9.57 -9.87
C GLU A 575 14.94 -8.97 -8.67
N CYS A 576 14.41 -7.75 -8.82
CA CYS A 576 13.55 -7.14 -7.81
C CYS A 576 12.26 -7.94 -7.57
N ASP A 577 11.70 -8.52 -8.63
CA ASP A 577 10.45 -9.30 -8.64
C ASP A 577 10.64 -10.78 -8.29
N GLN A 578 11.80 -11.18 -7.78
CA GLN A 578 12.04 -12.55 -7.35
C GLN A 578 10.95 -13.00 -6.34
N GLN A 579 10.22 -14.06 -6.70
CA GLN A 579 9.08 -14.59 -5.95
C GLN A 579 9.52 -15.59 -4.86
N SER A 580 8.64 -15.81 -3.89
CA SER A 580 8.85 -16.80 -2.83
C SER A 580 8.80 -18.24 -3.35
N THR A 581 9.70 -19.10 -2.86
CA THR A 581 9.50 -20.56 -2.90
C THR A 581 8.48 -20.97 -1.84
N VAL A 582 7.85 -22.14 -2.01
CA VAL A 582 6.84 -22.67 -1.09
C VAL A 582 7.27 -24.04 -0.57
N THR A 583 7.38 -24.17 0.75
CA THR A 583 7.76 -25.41 1.43
C THR A 583 6.56 -26.02 2.15
N VAL A 584 6.39 -27.33 1.97
CA VAL A 584 5.34 -28.13 2.61
C VAL A 584 5.96 -29.35 3.26
N VAL A 585 5.18 -30.01 4.12
CA VAL A 585 5.64 -31.16 4.90
C VAL A 585 4.75 -32.35 4.60
N GLY A 586 5.36 -33.52 4.40
CA GLY A 586 4.68 -34.80 4.25
C GLY A 586 5.35 -35.86 5.12
N THR A 587 4.69 -37.01 5.27
CA THR A 587 5.35 -38.18 5.87
C THR A 587 6.49 -38.62 4.96
N SER A 588 7.55 -39.20 5.52
CA SER A 588 8.71 -39.64 4.73
C SER A 588 8.29 -40.56 3.58
N ALA A 589 7.41 -41.52 3.84
CA ALA A 589 6.87 -42.43 2.82
C ALA A 589 6.14 -41.73 1.67
N ALA A 590 5.48 -40.58 1.92
CA ALA A 590 4.79 -39.81 0.87
C ALA A 590 5.75 -38.96 0.03
N VAL A 591 6.90 -38.59 0.60
CA VAL A 591 7.93 -37.75 -0.04
C VAL A 591 9.03 -38.58 -0.71
N ASP A 592 9.23 -39.82 -0.28
CA ASP A 592 10.22 -40.72 -0.86
C ASP A 592 9.99 -40.93 -2.36
N ASN A 593 11.08 -40.97 -3.13
CA ASN A 593 11.11 -41.06 -4.60
C ASN A 593 10.70 -39.78 -5.37
N LEU A 594 10.54 -38.65 -4.69
CA LEU A 594 10.33 -37.35 -5.34
C LEU A 594 11.64 -36.82 -5.94
N GLU A 595 11.65 -36.49 -7.24
CA GLU A 595 12.82 -35.95 -7.94
C GLU A 595 12.71 -34.44 -8.17
N LYS A 596 13.85 -33.72 -8.11
CA LYS A 596 13.94 -32.31 -8.50
C LYS A 596 13.47 -32.13 -9.95
N GLY A 597 12.66 -31.09 -10.18
CA GLY A 597 12.02 -30.80 -11.46
C GLY A 597 10.64 -31.43 -11.66
N ALA A 598 10.17 -32.32 -10.77
CA ALA A 598 8.80 -32.83 -10.85
C ALA A 598 7.78 -31.71 -10.58
N VAL A 599 6.67 -31.68 -11.33
CA VAL A 599 5.65 -30.63 -11.22
C VAL A 599 4.38 -31.18 -10.58
N TYR A 600 3.89 -30.47 -9.56
CA TYR A 600 2.69 -30.83 -8.82
C TYR A 600 1.68 -29.71 -8.84
N THR A 601 0.39 -30.06 -8.82
CA THR A 601 -0.73 -29.12 -8.85
C THR A 601 -1.75 -29.45 -7.76
N TYR A 602 -2.43 -28.42 -7.26
CA TYR A 602 -3.60 -28.54 -6.40
C TYR A 602 -4.82 -27.93 -7.08
N GLY A 603 -5.97 -28.61 -7.04
CA GLY A 603 -7.20 -28.22 -7.73
C GLY A 603 -7.30 -28.75 -9.17
N THR A 604 -8.43 -28.44 -9.83
CA THR A 604 -8.74 -28.94 -11.18
C THR A 604 -8.22 -27.98 -12.26
N ALA A 605 -7.49 -28.50 -13.24
CA ALA A 605 -7.03 -27.72 -14.40
C ALA A 605 -8.26 -27.17 -15.18
N GLY A 606 -8.22 -25.89 -15.57
CA GLY A 606 -9.34 -25.20 -16.24
C GLY A 606 -10.31 -24.46 -15.30
N THR A 607 -10.20 -24.66 -13.99
CA THR A 607 -10.89 -23.86 -12.95
C THR A 607 -9.85 -23.31 -11.99
N THR A 608 -9.48 -22.04 -12.15
CA THR A 608 -8.66 -21.22 -11.21
C THR A 608 -7.55 -21.98 -10.48
N GLY A 609 -6.82 -22.88 -11.17
CA GLY A 609 -5.90 -23.85 -10.56
C GLY A 609 -5.12 -23.23 -9.40
N TYR A 610 -5.44 -23.65 -8.18
CA TYR A 610 -5.10 -22.89 -6.97
C TYR A 610 -3.60 -22.81 -6.75
N PHE A 611 -2.90 -23.90 -7.04
CA PHE A 611 -1.46 -23.96 -6.90
C PHE A 611 -0.84 -24.89 -7.93
N ARG A 612 0.29 -24.49 -8.48
CA ARG A 612 1.22 -25.39 -9.17
C ARG A 612 2.64 -25.04 -8.77
N GLY A 613 3.49 -26.03 -8.53
CA GLY A 613 4.88 -25.82 -8.17
C GLY A 613 5.79 -26.87 -8.81
N THR A 614 7.04 -26.49 -9.06
CA THR A 614 8.11 -27.38 -9.51
C THR A 614 9.00 -27.72 -8.32
N VAL A 615 9.21 -28.99 -8.03
CA VAL A 615 10.07 -29.47 -6.93
C VAL A 615 11.48 -28.92 -7.13
N TYR A 616 11.90 -28.05 -6.22
CA TYR A 616 13.22 -27.42 -6.19
C TYR A 616 14.17 -28.16 -5.27
N ASP A 617 13.67 -28.56 -4.09
CA ASP A 617 14.45 -29.30 -3.10
C ASP A 617 13.59 -30.29 -2.32
N VAL A 618 14.22 -31.37 -1.90
CA VAL A 618 13.60 -32.46 -1.12
C VAL A 618 14.56 -32.78 0.02
N GLU A 619 14.08 -32.69 1.26
CA GLU A 619 14.92 -33.00 2.42
C GLU A 619 15.32 -34.48 2.41
N THR A 620 16.62 -34.75 2.54
CA THR A 620 17.17 -36.11 2.54
C THR A 620 17.09 -36.80 3.89
N THR A 621 16.98 -36.02 4.98
CA THR A 621 17.02 -36.51 6.36
C THR A 621 15.62 -36.69 6.92
N ASP A 622 15.32 -37.89 7.44
CA ASP A 622 14.08 -38.14 8.17
C ASP A 622 14.08 -37.43 9.53
N ARG A 623 12.99 -36.71 9.83
CA ARG A 623 12.76 -36.08 11.13
C ARG A 623 11.72 -36.90 11.90
N ASN A 624 12.12 -37.49 13.03
CA ASN A 624 11.20 -38.17 13.93
C ASN A 624 10.55 -37.16 14.88
N ILE A 625 9.24 -36.94 14.72
CA ILE A 625 8.46 -36.05 15.58
C ILE A 625 7.19 -36.78 15.98
N GLY A 626 7.00 -37.00 17.29
CA GLY A 626 5.83 -37.70 17.80
C GLY A 626 5.71 -39.17 17.39
N GLY A 627 6.83 -39.83 17.05
CA GLY A 627 6.85 -41.26 16.67
C GLY A 627 6.61 -41.53 15.18
N ALA A 628 6.39 -40.49 14.37
CA ALA A 628 6.29 -40.58 12.92
C ALA A 628 7.44 -39.82 12.23
N LEU A 629 7.80 -40.27 11.02
CA LEU A 629 8.87 -39.69 10.21
C LEU A 629 8.29 -38.73 9.17
N TYR A 630 8.87 -37.54 9.11
CA TYR A 630 8.47 -36.46 8.20
C TYR A 630 9.66 -35.90 7.44
N LYS A 631 9.38 -35.38 6.24
CA LYS A 631 10.30 -34.61 5.39
C LYS A 631 9.60 -33.37 4.86
N GLN A 632 10.37 -32.34 4.57
CA GLN A 632 9.89 -31.18 3.82
C GLN A 632 10.25 -31.23 2.33
N VAL A 633 9.41 -30.60 1.51
CA VAL A 633 9.59 -30.42 0.07
C VAL A 633 9.43 -28.95 -0.26
N THR A 634 10.39 -28.39 -1.00
CA THR A 634 10.37 -27.00 -1.44
C THR A 634 10.06 -26.92 -2.93
N PHE A 635 9.08 -26.09 -3.28
CA PHE A 635 8.66 -25.79 -4.65
C PHE A 635 9.14 -24.41 -5.09
N SER A 636 9.61 -24.34 -6.33
CA SER A 636 9.88 -23.11 -7.08
C SER A 636 8.89 -22.99 -8.26
N ASN A 637 8.96 -21.89 -9.02
CA ASN A 637 8.02 -21.61 -10.12
C ASN A 637 6.56 -21.79 -9.67
N VAL A 638 6.25 -21.22 -8.50
CA VAL A 638 4.95 -21.37 -7.89
C VAL A 638 3.94 -20.49 -8.60
N ILE A 639 2.85 -21.11 -9.04
CA ILE A 639 1.69 -20.47 -9.64
C ILE A 639 0.58 -20.47 -8.60
N GLY A 640 -0.14 -19.35 -8.48
CA GLY A 640 -1.24 -19.22 -7.54
C GLY A 640 -0.77 -19.29 -6.08
N LYS A 641 -1.64 -19.76 -5.20
CA LYS A 641 -1.39 -19.91 -3.77
C LYS A 641 -2.00 -21.22 -3.26
N LEU A 642 -1.19 -22.02 -2.54
CA LEU A 642 -1.62 -23.36 -2.09
C LEU A 642 -2.78 -23.32 -1.10
N GLY A 643 -2.80 -22.33 -0.21
CA GLY A 643 -3.94 -22.09 0.67
C GLY A 643 -3.95 -20.67 1.18
N ARG A 644 -5.16 -20.15 1.45
CA ARG A 644 -5.40 -18.78 1.90
C ARG A 644 -5.86 -18.74 3.35
N LYS A 645 -5.43 -17.71 4.08
CA LYS A 645 -6.01 -17.39 5.39
C LYS A 645 -7.46 -16.99 5.19
N PHE A 646 -8.32 -17.62 5.98
CA PHE A 646 -9.75 -17.36 5.92
C PHE A 646 -10.05 -15.90 6.27
N ASN A 647 -10.96 -15.31 5.50
CA ASN A 647 -11.56 -14.03 5.81
C ASN A 647 -12.94 -13.94 5.15
N LYS A 648 -13.79 -13.02 5.63
CA LYS A 648 -15.19 -12.92 5.18
C LYS A 648 -15.38 -12.14 3.86
N TYR A 649 -14.33 -11.47 3.38
CA TYR A 649 -14.40 -10.50 2.28
C TYR A 649 -13.65 -10.97 1.02
N THR A 650 -13.03 -12.14 1.05
CA THR A 650 -12.45 -12.79 -0.12
C THR A 650 -13.49 -13.71 -0.73
N ASN A 651 -13.55 -13.70 -2.06
CA ASN A 651 -14.34 -14.67 -2.81
C ASN A 651 -13.45 -15.90 -3.03
N PHE A 652 -13.79 -17.01 -2.39
CA PHE A 652 -13.08 -18.27 -2.55
C PHE A 652 -13.74 -19.09 -3.65
N ALA A 653 -12.96 -19.88 -4.38
CA ALA A 653 -13.55 -20.86 -5.29
C ALA A 653 -13.77 -22.21 -4.58
N THR A 654 -14.64 -23.05 -5.15
CA THR A 654 -15.00 -24.35 -4.55
C THR A 654 -13.75 -25.23 -4.38
N ASN A 655 -13.58 -25.80 -3.18
CA ASN A 655 -12.44 -26.64 -2.80
C ASN A 655 -11.08 -25.93 -2.74
N GLU A 656 -11.05 -24.59 -2.73
CA GLU A 656 -9.82 -23.86 -2.38
C GLU A 656 -9.43 -24.18 -0.93
N LEU A 657 -8.14 -24.40 -0.66
CA LEU A 657 -7.68 -24.62 0.72
C LEU A 657 -7.70 -23.29 1.48
N ILE A 658 -8.43 -23.29 2.59
CA ILE A 658 -8.48 -22.16 3.52
C ILE A 658 -8.03 -22.60 4.91
N TRP A 659 -7.45 -21.67 5.67
CA TRP A 659 -7.01 -21.95 7.03
C TRP A 659 -7.32 -20.83 8.01
N GLU A 660 -7.58 -21.18 9.26
CA GLU A 660 -7.74 -20.25 10.37
C GLU A 660 -7.32 -20.96 11.67
N ASN A 661 -6.58 -20.28 12.54
CA ASN A 661 -6.20 -20.76 13.88
C ASN A 661 -5.59 -22.19 13.90
N GLY A 662 -4.75 -22.53 12.92
CA GLY A 662 -4.11 -23.85 12.83
C GLY A 662 -4.97 -24.97 12.25
N VAL A 663 -6.18 -24.67 11.78
CA VAL A 663 -7.09 -25.63 11.15
C VAL A 663 -7.19 -25.33 9.66
N ALA A 664 -7.15 -26.37 8.82
CA ALA A 664 -7.39 -26.27 7.38
C ALA A 664 -8.76 -26.83 7.00
N LYS A 665 -9.41 -26.21 6.01
CA LYS A 665 -10.69 -26.63 5.42
C LYS A 665 -10.70 -26.41 3.91
N ALA A 666 -11.65 -27.05 3.23
CA ALA A 666 -12.00 -26.73 1.85
C ALA A 666 -13.06 -25.62 1.83
N ALA A 667 -12.85 -24.60 1.00
CA ALA A 667 -13.78 -23.50 0.85
C ALA A 667 -15.02 -23.89 0.02
N THR A 668 -16.14 -23.24 0.32
CA THR A 668 -17.32 -23.23 -0.54
C THR A 668 -17.22 -22.03 -1.48
N SER A 669 -17.63 -22.18 -2.75
CA SER A 669 -17.59 -21.07 -3.71
C SER A 669 -18.35 -19.83 -3.21
N GLY A 670 -17.73 -18.67 -3.38
CA GLY A 670 -18.30 -17.36 -3.07
C GLY A 670 -17.73 -16.74 -1.79
N TYR A 671 -18.40 -15.70 -1.31
CA TYR A 671 -18.08 -15.06 -0.04
C TYR A 671 -18.60 -15.91 1.11
N MET A 672 -17.72 -16.21 2.07
CA MET A 672 -18.04 -17.03 3.23
C MET A 672 -18.43 -16.14 4.43
N THR A 673 -19.56 -15.44 4.30
CA THR A 673 -20.04 -14.47 5.31
C THR A 673 -20.41 -15.12 6.65
N GLY A 674 -20.80 -16.40 6.62
CA GLY A 674 -21.15 -17.21 7.81
C GLY A 674 -19.98 -17.70 8.67
N GLY A 675 -18.73 -17.37 8.31
CA GLY A 675 -17.53 -17.78 9.07
C GLY A 675 -16.70 -18.86 8.39
N PHE A 676 -15.74 -19.44 9.13
CA PHE A 676 -14.73 -20.38 8.66
C PHE A 676 -15.31 -21.76 8.29
N GLY A 677 -16.12 -21.78 7.23
CA GLY A 677 -16.65 -22.94 6.51
C GLY A 677 -17.53 -23.92 7.27
N THR A 678 -18.47 -24.55 6.56
CA THR A 678 -19.28 -25.68 7.05
C THR A 678 -18.65 -27.05 6.76
N GLY A 679 -17.55 -27.11 6.00
CA GLY A 679 -16.80 -28.35 5.73
C GLY A 679 -16.04 -28.87 6.95
N GLY A 680 -15.79 -30.19 6.97
CA GLY A 680 -14.98 -30.84 8.01
C GLY A 680 -13.52 -30.40 7.97
N ASN A 681 -12.84 -30.51 9.12
CA ASN A 681 -11.41 -30.20 9.23
C ASN A 681 -10.59 -31.17 8.39
N LEU A 682 -9.62 -30.65 7.65
CA LEU A 682 -8.69 -31.45 6.86
C LEU A 682 -7.49 -31.86 7.71
N THR A 683 -7.06 -33.11 7.57
CA THR A 683 -5.81 -33.61 8.16
C THR A 683 -4.68 -33.69 7.15
N THR A 684 -5.03 -33.91 5.88
CA THR A 684 -4.09 -33.97 4.75
C THR A 684 -4.64 -33.21 3.54
N ALA A 685 -3.75 -32.80 2.65
CA ALA A 685 -4.08 -32.35 1.30
C ALA A 685 -3.29 -33.17 0.27
N THR A 686 -3.85 -33.39 -0.92
CA THR A 686 -3.19 -34.18 -1.97
C THR A 686 -2.87 -33.33 -3.17
N LEU A 687 -1.59 -33.26 -3.51
CA LEU A 687 -1.07 -32.64 -4.72
C LEU A 687 -0.96 -33.70 -5.82
N THR A 688 -1.45 -33.38 -7.02
CA THR A 688 -1.42 -34.30 -8.16
C THR A 688 -0.23 -33.97 -9.05
N LYS A 689 0.55 -34.98 -9.43
CA LYS A 689 1.66 -34.84 -10.37
C LYS A 689 1.14 -34.54 -11.77
N LEU A 690 1.71 -33.54 -12.42
CA LEU A 690 1.40 -33.21 -13.80
C LEU A 690 2.27 -34.07 -14.74
N THR A 691 1.68 -35.07 -15.40
CA THR A 691 2.38 -36.04 -16.25
C THR A 691 2.42 -35.67 -17.74
N ALA A 692 1.63 -34.69 -18.17
CA ALA A 692 1.61 -34.26 -19.57
C ALA A 692 2.86 -33.44 -19.94
N ASN A 693 3.67 -33.96 -20.88
CA ASN A 693 4.77 -33.27 -21.58
C ASN A 693 5.87 -32.65 -20.70
N GLN A 694 6.19 -33.32 -19.59
CA GLN A 694 7.41 -33.05 -18.82
C GLN A 694 8.50 -34.05 -19.24
N VAL A 695 9.78 -33.67 -19.10
CA VAL A 695 10.85 -34.68 -18.98
C VAL A 695 10.41 -35.60 -17.85
N ALA A 696 10.35 -36.91 -18.07
CA ALA A 696 9.84 -37.87 -17.10
C ALA A 696 10.71 -37.88 -15.84
N LYS A 697 10.46 -36.95 -14.93
CA LYS A 697 11.07 -36.87 -13.61
C LYS A 697 10.33 -37.81 -12.67
N ASN A 698 11.06 -38.61 -11.92
CA ASN A 698 10.47 -39.58 -11.00
C ASN A 698 9.74 -38.88 -9.86
N GLY A 699 8.67 -39.50 -9.36
CA GLY A 699 7.84 -38.94 -8.29
C GLY A 699 6.44 -39.55 -8.25
N PRO A 700 5.82 -39.66 -7.08
CA PRO A 700 4.49 -40.27 -6.91
C PRO A 700 3.41 -39.49 -7.66
N THR A 701 2.40 -40.19 -8.18
CA THR A 701 1.24 -39.57 -8.85
C THR A 701 0.48 -38.61 -7.93
N SER A 702 0.43 -38.95 -6.64
CA SER A 702 -0.22 -38.17 -5.59
C SER A 702 0.78 -37.94 -4.46
N LEU A 703 1.11 -36.67 -4.20
CA LEU A 703 1.93 -36.26 -3.07
C LEU A 703 0.99 -35.79 -1.95
N VAL A 704 0.93 -36.57 -0.87
CA VAL A 704 0.09 -36.27 0.29
C VAL A 704 0.89 -35.42 1.29
N ILE A 705 0.37 -34.26 1.63
CA ILE A 705 0.97 -33.32 2.59
C ILE A 705 0.16 -33.27 3.88
N ASP A 706 0.85 -33.06 5.00
CA ASP A 706 0.22 -32.79 6.29
C ASP A 706 -0.38 -31.39 6.31
N VAL A 707 -1.60 -31.24 6.84
CA VAL A 707 -2.25 -29.93 7.06
C VAL A 707 -2.89 -29.81 8.44
N SER A 708 -2.44 -30.59 9.43
CA SER A 708 -3.04 -30.58 10.77
C SER A 708 -2.07 -30.67 11.93
N ILE A 709 -0.99 -31.45 11.83
CA ILE A 709 -0.13 -31.75 12.98
C ILE A 709 0.76 -30.57 13.32
N PHE A 710 1.37 -29.97 12.30
CA PHE A 710 2.23 -28.80 12.49
C PHE A 710 1.60 -27.55 11.90
N LYS A 711 2.00 -26.41 12.46
CA LYS A 711 1.57 -25.09 12.04
C LYS A 711 2.77 -24.16 12.09
N SER A 712 2.90 -23.33 11.07
CA SER A 712 3.85 -22.23 11.07
C SER A 712 3.51 -21.24 12.20
N GLY A 713 4.45 -20.36 12.52
CA GLY A 713 4.24 -19.31 13.52
C GLY A 713 2.99 -18.44 13.37
N ASN A 714 2.59 -18.08 12.15
CA ASN A 714 1.34 -17.33 11.89
C ASN A 714 0.07 -18.22 11.95
N GLY A 715 0.21 -19.50 12.32
CA GLY A 715 -0.88 -20.45 12.43
C GLY A 715 -1.29 -21.11 11.12
N ASN A 716 -0.48 -21.01 10.04
CA ASN A 716 -0.74 -21.67 8.77
C ASN A 716 -0.35 -23.17 8.86
N PRO A 717 -1.32 -24.10 8.82
CA PRO A 717 -1.01 -25.52 8.91
C PRO A 717 -0.64 -26.12 7.55
N ILE A 718 -0.73 -25.38 6.44
CA ILE A 718 -0.54 -25.89 5.08
C ILE A 718 0.90 -25.67 4.62
N VAL A 719 1.38 -24.44 4.71
CA VAL A 719 2.71 -24.03 4.22
C VAL A 719 3.62 -23.74 5.41
N LYS A 720 4.59 -24.62 5.63
CA LYS A 720 5.43 -24.64 6.84
C LYS A 720 6.77 -25.31 6.57
N SER A 721 7.79 -24.93 7.34
CA SER A 721 9.14 -25.48 7.24
C SER A 721 9.72 -25.82 8.62
N PHE A 722 10.78 -26.64 8.61
CA PHE A 722 11.47 -27.07 9.81
C PHE A 722 12.25 -25.92 10.45
N THR A 723 12.20 -25.82 11.78
CA THR A 723 13.10 -24.96 12.56
C THR A 723 13.85 -25.77 13.61
N PRO A 724 15.19 -25.67 13.65
CA PRO A 724 16.01 -26.36 14.67
C PRO A 724 15.68 -25.91 16.10
N ASN A 725 15.26 -24.66 16.30
CA ASN A 725 15.04 -24.07 17.63
C ASN A 725 13.98 -24.83 18.45
N PHE A 726 12.95 -25.34 17.79
CA PHE A 726 11.86 -26.08 18.42
C PHE A 726 11.83 -27.55 18.02
N ASN A 727 12.79 -27.99 17.19
CA ASN A 727 12.82 -29.32 16.57
C ASN A 727 11.45 -29.71 15.97
N SER A 728 10.82 -28.77 15.25
CA SER A 728 9.45 -28.90 14.75
C SER A 728 9.25 -28.12 13.46
N TYR A 729 8.20 -28.44 12.71
CA TYR A 729 7.79 -27.72 11.50
C TYR A 729 6.93 -26.50 11.82
N SER A 730 7.53 -25.55 12.56
CA SER A 730 6.85 -24.32 13.00
C SER A 730 7.33 -23.03 12.34
N ALA A 731 8.31 -23.09 11.44
CA ALA A 731 8.71 -21.93 10.64
C ALA A 731 7.80 -21.74 9.42
N SER A 732 7.82 -20.55 8.83
CA SER A 732 7.11 -20.27 7.58
C SER A 732 7.63 -21.17 6.46
N GLY A 733 6.72 -21.73 5.65
CA GLY A 733 7.11 -22.44 4.43
C GLY A 733 7.44 -21.51 3.26
N TYR A 734 7.14 -20.20 3.37
CA TYR A 734 7.49 -19.21 2.35
C TYR A 734 8.91 -18.69 2.59
N SER A 735 9.74 -18.66 1.54
CA SER A 735 11.12 -18.13 1.61
C SER A 735 11.21 -16.62 1.74
N LEU A 736 10.15 -15.90 1.37
CA LEU A 736 10.02 -14.46 1.64
C LEU A 736 9.05 -14.25 2.81
N TYR A 737 7.76 -14.14 2.51
CA TYR A 737 6.67 -14.00 3.47
C TYR A 737 5.34 -14.47 2.86
N ASP A 738 4.35 -14.73 3.70
CA ASP A 738 3.00 -15.11 3.27
C ASP A 738 2.24 -13.85 2.84
N SER A 739 1.59 -13.85 1.65
CA SER A 739 0.81 -12.67 1.21
C SER A 739 -0.38 -12.35 2.13
N ASP A 740 -0.85 -13.32 2.91
CA ASP A 740 -1.97 -13.12 3.84
C ASP A 740 -1.55 -12.40 5.14
N ASP A 741 -0.24 -12.30 5.41
CA ASP A 741 0.28 -11.51 6.53
C ASP A 741 0.23 -10.00 6.22
N ILE A 742 0.05 -9.60 4.96
CA ILE A 742 -0.11 -8.20 4.56
C ILE A 742 -1.58 -7.75 4.71
N LYS A 743 -1.91 -7.22 5.89
CA LYS A 743 -3.27 -6.74 6.20
C LYS A 743 -3.74 -5.61 5.28
N TYR A 744 -2.89 -4.62 4.99
CA TYR A 744 -3.23 -3.42 4.21
C TYR A 744 -2.66 -3.48 2.78
N TRP A 745 -2.84 -4.60 2.10
CA TRP A 745 -2.24 -4.92 0.79
C TRP A 745 -2.47 -3.84 -0.28
N LYS A 746 -3.65 -3.23 -0.33
CA LYS A 746 -3.97 -2.15 -1.28
C LYS A 746 -3.09 -0.91 -1.06
N TYR A 747 -2.80 -0.60 0.20
CA TYR A 747 -2.07 0.58 0.65
C TYR A 747 -0.54 0.39 0.59
N VAL A 748 -0.05 -0.83 0.37
CA VAL A 748 1.34 -1.09 -0.04
C VAL A 748 1.51 -1.19 -1.56
N GLY A 749 0.46 -0.91 -2.33
CA GLY A 749 0.49 -0.80 -3.79
C GLY A 749 -0.01 -2.02 -4.56
N TRP A 750 -0.62 -3.01 -3.91
CA TRP A 750 -1.14 -4.20 -4.60
C TRP A 750 -2.58 -3.99 -5.05
N ASP A 751 -2.92 -4.44 -6.26
CA ASP A 751 -4.32 -4.37 -6.74
C ASP A 751 -5.17 -5.57 -6.32
N TYR A 752 -4.54 -6.65 -5.83
CA TYR A 752 -5.19 -7.84 -5.26
C TYR A 752 -4.22 -8.60 -4.32
N PRO A 753 -4.65 -9.28 -3.25
CA PRO A 753 -3.76 -9.90 -2.24
C PRO A 753 -3.18 -11.28 -2.66
N ASP A 754 -2.68 -11.41 -3.88
CA ASP A 754 -2.11 -12.67 -4.38
C ASP A 754 -0.62 -12.84 -4.02
N GLN A 755 -0.20 -14.10 -3.87
CA GLN A 755 1.19 -14.47 -3.58
C GLN A 755 2.19 -13.96 -4.63
N ARG A 756 1.74 -13.71 -5.87
CA ARG A 756 2.58 -13.13 -6.93
C ARG A 756 3.14 -11.75 -6.58
N ASN A 757 2.43 -10.99 -5.74
CA ASN A 757 2.86 -9.66 -5.33
C ASN A 757 3.87 -9.71 -4.18
N VAL A 758 4.25 -10.89 -3.69
CA VAL A 758 5.32 -11.06 -2.70
C VAL A 758 6.65 -11.13 -3.45
N THR A 759 7.39 -10.03 -3.44
CA THR A 759 8.67 -9.89 -4.15
C THR A 759 9.78 -9.44 -3.21
N ARG A 760 11.04 -9.70 -3.60
CA ARG A 760 12.23 -9.37 -2.79
C ARG A 760 12.39 -7.88 -2.53
N HIS A 761 12.09 -7.03 -3.52
CA HIS A 761 12.19 -5.58 -3.43
C HIS A 761 10.89 -4.91 -3.87
N GLN A 762 10.40 -3.99 -3.06
CA GLN A 762 9.21 -3.18 -3.33
C GLN A 762 9.45 -1.74 -2.90
N MET A 763 8.87 -0.80 -3.65
CA MET A 763 9.14 0.61 -3.43
C MET A 763 7.89 1.48 -3.65
N ASN A 764 7.62 2.35 -2.69
CA ASN A 764 6.52 3.30 -2.59
C ASN A 764 7.07 4.64 -2.10
N GLN A 765 7.59 5.45 -3.03
CA GLN A 765 8.40 6.62 -2.74
C GLN A 765 7.70 7.95 -2.94
N SER A 766 7.98 8.89 -2.03
CA SER A 766 7.76 10.32 -2.23
C SER A 766 9.12 11.01 -2.36
N ILE A 767 9.42 11.49 -3.57
CA ILE A 767 10.69 12.13 -3.91
C ILE A 767 10.52 13.64 -3.79
N ASN A 768 11.35 14.25 -2.95
CA ASN A 768 11.42 15.70 -2.83
C ASN A 768 12.27 16.29 -3.97
N THR A 769 11.62 17.02 -4.88
CA THR A 769 12.26 17.64 -6.04
C THR A 769 13.09 18.88 -5.70
N SER A 770 13.04 19.37 -4.45
CA SER A 770 13.96 20.42 -3.98
C SER A 770 15.38 19.92 -3.73
N GLN A 771 15.58 18.61 -3.65
CA GLN A 771 16.88 18.00 -3.41
C GLN A 771 17.66 17.80 -4.73
N PRO A 772 19.01 17.87 -4.71
CA PRO A 772 19.82 17.59 -5.90
C PRO A 772 19.53 16.21 -6.48
N LEU A 773 19.48 16.13 -7.82
CA LEU A 773 19.16 14.91 -8.57
C LEU A 773 19.98 13.70 -8.10
N PHE A 774 21.32 13.82 -8.03
CA PHE A 774 22.19 12.72 -7.61
C PHE A 774 21.91 12.25 -6.18
N THR A 775 21.51 13.15 -5.28
CA THR A 775 21.12 12.80 -3.91
C THR A 775 19.86 11.95 -3.92
N ASN A 776 18.86 12.31 -4.75
CA ASN A 776 17.64 11.52 -4.90
C ASN A 776 17.92 10.15 -5.52
N VAL A 777 18.72 10.09 -6.58
CA VAL A 777 19.13 8.82 -7.21
C VAL A 777 19.83 7.90 -6.21
N ASN A 778 20.79 8.41 -5.43
CA ASN A 778 21.48 7.59 -4.43
C ASN A 778 20.55 7.09 -3.32
N LYS A 779 19.60 7.93 -2.86
CA LYS A 779 18.57 7.53 -1.89
C LYS A 779 17.61 6.47 -2.43
N MET A 780 17.32 6.50 -3.73
CA MET A 780 16.54 5.45 -4.38
C MET A 780 17.34 4.14 -4.43
N LEU A 781 18.57 4.16 -4.94
CA LEU A 781 19.44 2.98 -5.09
C LEU A 781 19.66 2.23 -3.76
N ASP A 782 19.90 2.95 -2.66
CA ASP A 782 20.16 2.36 -1.34
C ASP A 782 18.99 1.51 -0.81
N GLN A 783 17.76 1.78 -1.26
CA GLN A 783 16.57 1.08 -0.76
C GLN A 783 16.32 -0.29 -1.41
N PHE A 784 16.95 -0.58 -2.54
CA PHE A 784 16.74 -1.85 -3.25
C PHE A 784 18.05 -2.49 -3.70
N ASN A 785 19.16 -2.14 -3.06
CA ASN A 785 20.50 -2.64 -3.40
C ASN A 785 20.92 -2.30 -4.84
N GLY A 786 20.39 -1.22 -5.42
CA GLY A 786 20.68 -0.81 -6.77
C GLY A 786 22.11 -0.30 -6.94
N MET A 787 22.74 -0.63 -8.06
CA MET A 787 24.02 -0.11 -8.51
C MET A 787 23.85 0.48 -9.90
N LEU A 788 23.94 1.81 -9.98
CA LEU A 788 23.93 2.50 -11.27
C LEU A 788 25.35 2.64 -11.77
N ARG A 789 25.61 2.08 -12.96
CA ARG A 789 26.90 2.08 -13.64
C ARG A 789 26.80 2.96 -14.88
N TYR A 790 27.94 3.50 -15.32
CA TYR A 790 28.03 4.21 -16.60
C TYR A 790 29.20 3.64 -17.38
N SER A 791 28.92 3.05 -18.55
CA SER A 791 29.93 2.43 -19.41
C SER A 791 29.50 2.56 -20.87
N SER A 792 30.48 2.72 -21.78
CA SER A 792 30.22 2.81 -23.23
C SER A 792 29.14 3.82 -23.64
N GLY A 793 29.05 4.95 -22.91
CA GLY A 793 28.07 6.01 -23.17
C GLY A 793 26.67 5.76 -22.58
N LYS A 794 26.43 4.61 -21.94
CA LYS A 794 25.11 4.23 -21.41
C LYS A 794 25.11 4.03 -19.90
N TYR A 795 23.97 4.32 -19.29
CA TYR A 795 23.68 3.94 -17.91
C TYR A 795 23.15 2.50 -17.87
N SER A 796 23.71 1.68 -17.00
CA SER A 796 23.23 0.32 -16.71
C SER A 796 22.92 0.16 -15.23
N LEU A 797 21.94 -0.68 -14.92
CA LEU A 797 21.50 -0.96 -13.55
C LEU A 797 21.79 -2.44 -13.23
N ALA A 798 22.26 -2.69 -12.02
CA ALA A 798 22.41 -4.02 -11.45
C ALA A 798 21.95 -4.02 -9.99
N ILE A 799 21.50 -5.16 -9.47
CA ILE A 799 21.17 -5.31 -8.05
C ILE A 799 22.34 -6.02 -7.35
N LYS A 800 22.73 -5.56 -6.16
CA LYS A 800 23.71 -6.31 -5.36
C LYS A 800 23.08 -7.64 -4.95
N SER A 801 23.73 -8.71 -5.36
CA SER A 801 23.28 -10.09 -5.16
C SER A 801 24.43 -10.96 -4.71
N LYS A 802 24.15 -12.25 -4.51
CA LYS A 802 25.15 -13.29 -4.28
C LYS A 802 26.24 -13.30 -5.35
N GLN A 803 27.39 -13.89 -5.04
CA GLN A 803 28.42 -14.13 -6.05
C GLN A 803 27.87 -15.04 -7.17
N PRO A 804 28.39 -14.93 -8.39
CA PRO A 804 27.98 -15.83 -9.46
C PRO A 804 28.36 -17.28 -9.13
N SER A 805 27.61 -18.25 -9.66
CA SER A 805 27.93 -19.67 -9.50
C SER A 805 29.24 -20.09 -10.18
N THR A 806 29.69 -19.28 -11.15
CA THR A 806 30.91 -19.45 -11.93
C THR A 806 31.51 -18.08 -12.19
N PHE A 807 32.80 -17.90 -11.91
CA PHE A 807 33.53 -16.66 -12.21
C PHE A 807 34.16 -16.72 -13.59
N ASP A 808 34.21 -15.58 -14.28
CA ASP A 808 35.02 -15.45 -15.48
C ASP A 808 36.52 -15.46 -15.09
N PRO A 809 37.42 -16.09 -15.85
CA PRO A 809 38.86 -16.03 -15.59
C PRO A 809 39.43 -14.61 -15.41
N LEU A 810 38.79 -13.58 -15.99
CA LEU A 810 39.15 -12.17 -15.83
C LEU A 810 38.81 -11.59 -14.45
N GLU A 811 37.91 -12.23 -13.70
CA GLU A 811 37.46 -11.83 -12.36
C GLU A 811 38.25 -12.51 -11.23
N ILE A 812 39.19 -13.41 -11.58
CA ILE A 812 40.02 -14.15 -10.64
C ILE A 812 41.42 -13.53 -10.61
N PHE A 813 41.85 -13.12 -9.42
CA PHE A 813 43.14 -12.47 -9.19
C PHE A 813 44.02 -13.27 -8.24
N GLU A 814 45.26 -13.52 -8.67
CA GLU A 814 46.31 -14.09 -7.85
C GLU A 814 47.36 -13.03 -7.49
N ALA A 815 48.21 -13.34 -6.50
CA ALA A 815 49.26 -12.43 -6.06
C ALA A 815 50.22 -11.98 -7.17
N GLY A 816 50.43 -12.81 -8.21
CA GLY A 816 51.29 -12.49 -9.35
C GLY A 816 50.71 -11.42 -10.28
N ASP A 817 49.40 -11.17 -10.21
CA ASP A 817 48.71 -10.24 -11.09
C ASP A 817 48.70 -8.80 -10.58
N ILE A 818 49.09 -8.62 -9.33
CA ILE A 818 49.08 -7.34 -8.62
C ILE A 818 50.39 -6.61 -8.89
N ILE A 819 50.28 -5.39 -9.39
CA ILE A 819 51.41 -4.49 -9.59
C ILE A 819 51.63 -3.70 -8.30
N GLY A 820 52.80 -3.88 -7.68
CA GLY A 820 53.15 -3.20 -6.44
C GLY A 820 52.54 -3.86 -5.20
N THR A 821 51.94 -3.07 -4.31
CA THR A 821 51.43 -3.55 -3.01
C THR A 821 49.91 -3.57 -2.95
N LEU A 822 49.33 -4.65 -2.43
CA LEU A 822 47.93 -4.66 -2.00
C LEU A 822 47.81 -3.99 -0.63
N LYS A 823 46.98 -2.93 -0.56
CA LYS A 823 46.59 -2.27 0.69
C LYS A 823 45.30 -2.90 1.20
N LEU A 824 45.30 -3.27 2.49
CA LEU A 824 44.13 -3.77 3.19
C LEU A 824 43.75 -2.78 4.28
N THR A 825 42.50 -2.34 4.30
CA THR A 825 41.94 -1.50 5.37
C THR A 825 40.76 -2.21 6.01
N ASP A 826 40.75 -2.25 7.34
CA ASP A 826 39.62 -2.76 8.14
C ASP A 826 38.87 -1.56 8.74
N SER A 827 37.54 -1.58 8.60
CA SER A 827 36.63 -0.59 9.17
C SER A 827 36.60 -0.61 10.71
N GLY A 828 37.10 -1.69 11.33
CA GLY A 828 37.21 -1.87 12.77
C GLY A 828 35.86 -2.18 13.44
N SER A 829 35.94 -2.58 14.72
CA SER A 829 34.80 -3.08 15.49
C SER A 829 33.72 -2.03 15.82
N LYS A 830 33.93 -0.75 15.51
CA LYS A 830 32.94 0.33 15.72
C LYS A 830 31.79 0.28 14.72
N LYS A 831 32.01 -0.33 13.55
CA LYS A 831 31.02 -0.44 12.48
C LYS A 831 30.42 -1.85 12.36
N THR A 832 30.67 -2.73 13.33
CA THR A 832 30.05 -4.06 13.40
C THR A 832 28.81 -3.97 14.28
N TYR A 833 27.62 -4.07 13.70
CA TYR A 833 26.36 -3.90 14.44
C TYR A 833 25.80 -5.26 14.91
N ASN A 834 25.07 -5.25 16.02
CA ASN A 834 24.34 -6.41 16.55
C ASN A 834 22.88 -6.09 16.87
N THR A 835 22.54 -4.81 17.00
CA THR A 835 21.17 -4.31 17.08
C THR A 835 20.95 -3.28 15.97
N ALA A 836 19.71 -3.15 15.51
CA ALA A 836 19.32 -2.09 14.61
C ALA A 836 17.93 -1.55 14.92
N GLN A 837 17.75 -0.26 14.68
CA GLN A 837 16.46 0.41 14.72
C GLN A 837 16.06 0.82 13.29
N LEU A 838 14.99 0.21 12.80
CA LEU A 838 14.39 0.51 11.52
C LEU A 838 13.25 1.51 11.69
N SER A 839 13.23 2.55 10.87
CA SER A 839 12.10 3.50 10.78
C SER A 839 11.57 3.54 9.35
N PHE A 840 10.28 3.29 9.16
CA PHE A 840 9.63 3.24 7.83
C PHE A 840 8.16 3.69 7.91
N PRO A 841 7.58 4.27 6.83
CA PRO A 841 6.18 4.67 6.80
C PRO A 841 5.27 3.44 6.69
N ASP A 842 4.41 3.22 7.68
CA ASP A 842 3.54 2.02 7.76
C ASP A 842 2.08 2.40 7.54
N PRO A 843 1.36 1.81 6.56
CA PRO A 843 -0.08 2.00 6.40
C PRO A 843 -0.89 1.70 7.68
N GLN A 844 -0.45 0.74 8.49
CA GLN A 844 -1.08 0.42 9.77
C GLN A 844 -1.06 1.60 10.74
N ASN A 845 -0.04 2.46 10.65
CA ASN A 845 0.10 3.67 11.44
C ASN A 845 -0.20 4.93 10.60
N LYS A 846 -1.18 4.85 9.68
CA LYS A 846 -1.60 5.98 8.82
C LYS A 846 -0.45 6.61 8.01
N PHE A 847 0.55 5.81 7.62
CA PHE A 847 1.80 6.22 6.96
C PHE A 847 2.69 7.15 7.81
N GLU A 848 2.48 7.21 9.12
CA GLU A 848 3.51 7.71 10.03
C GLU A 848 4.64 6.68 10.16
N ASN A 849 5.82 7.16 10.55
CA ASN A 849 6.97 6.28 10.74
C ASN A 849 6.72 5.34 11.91
N ARG A 850 6.84 4.04 11.67
CA ARG A 850 6.92 3.01 12.70
C ARG A 850 8.38 2.66 12.95
N GLU A 851 8.76 2.58 14.22
CA GLU A 851 10.08 2.13 14.64
C GLU A 851 10.05 0.67 15.06
N ILE A 852 11.03 -0.12 14.60
CA ILE A 852 11.17 -1.53 14.92
C ILE A 852 12.63 -1.80 15.32
N GLY A 853 12.83 -2.48 16.44
CA GLY A 853 14.12 -2.98 16.86
C GLY A 853 14.39 -4.39 16.34
N PHE A 854 15.58 -4.61 15.80
CA PHE A 854 16.11 -5.92 15.45
C PHE A 854 17.32 -6.23 16.31
N PHE A 855 17.43 -7.48 16.75
CA PHE A 855 18.57 -7.96 17.53
C PHE A 855 19.03 -9.31 16.99
N ASP A 856 20.35 -9.47 16.85
CA ASP A 856 20.96 -10.77 16.59
C ASP A 856 21.70 -11.25 17.84
N SER A 857 21.20 -12.33 18.43
CA SER A 857 21.76 -12.88 19.67
C SER A 857 23.15 -13.50 19.48
N ASN A 858 23.49 -13.96 18.28
CA ASN A 858 24.81 -14.50 17.98
C ASN A 858 25.83 -13.36 17.87
N PHE A 859 25.50 -12.29 17.13
CA PHE A 859 26.38 -11.13 17.03
C PHE A 859 26.61 -10.43 18.37
N LEU A 860 25.59 -10.37 19.23
CA LEU A 860 25.76 -9.84 20.59
C LEU A 860 26.75 -10.66 21.43
N LYS A 861 26.71 -11.99 21.32
CA LYS A 861 27.67 -12.88 22.00
C LYS A 861 29.09 -12.68 21.47
N GLU A 862 29.25 -12.57 20.15
CA GLU A 862 30.54 -12.28 19.52
C GLU A 862 31.11 -10.92 19.97
N ASP A 863 30.24 -9.92 20.17
CA ASP A 863 30.61 -8.60 20.70
C ASP A 863 30.73 -8.55 22.24
N LYS A 864 30.80 -9.71 22.91
CA LYS A 864 30.95 -9.84 24.37
C LYS A 864 29.85 -9.11 25.16
N GLY A 865 28.64 -9.10 24.63
CA GLY A 865 27.48 -8.46 25.26
C GLY A 865 27.42 -6.94 25.11
N VAL A 866 28.30 -6.33 24.31
CA VAL A 866 28.28 -4.88 24.05
C VAL A 866 27.25 -4.55 22.97
N PRO A 867 26.18 -3.79 23.26
CA PRO A 867 25.20 -3.40 22.25
C PRO A 867 25.81 -2.40 21.26
N LYS A 868 25.68 -2.68 19.96
CA LYS A 868 26.14 -1.83 18.87
C LYS A 868 24.99 -1.62 17.90
N ASN A 869 24.39 -0.43 17.98
CA ASN A 869 23.14 -0.12 17.31
C ASN A 869 23.34 0.60 15.96
N LEU A 870 22.65 0.12 14.93
CA LEU A 870 22.50 0.77 13.63
C LEU A 870 21.14 1.48 13.56
N SER A 871 21.11 2.79 13.34
CA SER A 871 19.85 3.48 12.97
C SER A 871 19.69 3.49 11.45
N TYR A 872 18.57 2.98 10.94
CA TYR A 872 18.29 2.91 9.52
C TYR A 872 16.86 3.37 9.21
N GLN A 873 16.74 4.41 8.37
CA GLN A 873 15.44 4.94 7.95
C GLN A 873 15.20 4.65 6.45
N VAL A 874 14.10 3.97 6.13
CA VAL A 874 13.66 3.70 4.75
C VAL A 874 12.34 4.38 4.48
N ARG A 875 12.40 5.56 3.82
CA ARG A 875 11.18 6.37 3.55
C ARG A 875 10.39 5.89 2.34
N GLY A 876 10.99 5.06 1.50
CA GLY A 876 10.37 4.59 0.26
C GLY A 876 9.89 3.17 0.29
N ILE A 877 9.86 2.52 1.45
CA ILE A 877 9.35 1.16 1.61
C ILE A 877 8.23 1.23 2.63
N THR A 878 7.01 0.88 2.21
CA THR A 878 5.84 0.83 3.11
C THR A 878 5.49 -0.59 3.54
N ASN A 879 6.12 -1.59 2.92
CA ASN A 879 5.96 -2.99 3.29
C ASN A 879 6.97 -3.37 4.38
N TYR A 880 6.45 -3.77 5.54
CA TYR A 880 7.21 -4.21 6.71
C TYR A 880 8.27 -5.27 6.37
N PHE A 881 7.91 -6.30 5.61
CA PHE A 881 8.80 -7.43 5.32
C PHE A 881 9.96 -7.01 4.42
N ASN A 882 9.70 -6.20 3.38
CA ASN A 882 10.78 -5.66 2.54
C ASN A 882 11.71 -4.73 3.33
N ALA A 883 11.17 -3.93 4.26
CA ALA A 883 11.97 -3.07 5.12
C ALA A 883 12.87 -3.89 6.07
N ARG A 884 12.34 -4.99 6.63
CA ARG A 884 13.09 -5.96 7.45
C ARG A 884 14.24 -6.61 6.68
N PHE A 885 14.02 -7.07 5.45
CA PHE A 885 15.09 -7.70 4.65
C PHE A 885 16.29 -6.77 4.48
N ASN A 886 16.03 -5.49 4.24
CA ASN A 886 17.10 -4.51 4.03
C ASN A 886 17.90 -4.22 5.31
N VAL A 887 17.25 -4.09 6.47
CA VAL A 887 17.98 -3.85 7.72
C VAL A 887 18.76 -5.09 8.16
N VAL A 888 18.21 -6.29 8.04
CA VAL A 888 18.92 -7.54 8.35
C VAL A 888 20.15 -7.70 7.47
N GLN A 889 20.01 -7.43 6.17
CA GLN A 889 21.13 -7.42 5.25
C GLN A 889 22.21 -6.41 5.68
N LYS A 890 21.83 -5.18 6.03
CA LYS A 890 22.80 -4.16 6.50
C LYS A 890 23.54 -4.57 7.78
N ILE A 891 22.86 -5.24 8.72
CA ILE A 891 23.53 -5.80 9.93
C ILE A 891 24.55 -6.87 9.52
N LYS A 892 24.16 -7.82 8.66
CA LYS A 892 25.06 -8.88 8.20
C LYS A 892 26.25 -8.35 7.41
N GLU A 893 26.03 -7.41 6.49
CA GLU A 893 27.11 -6.74 5.73
C GLU A 893 28.07 -6.00 6.66
N SER A 894 27.58 -5.41 7.76
CA SER A 894 28.41 -4.68 8.72
C SER A 894 29.49 -5.54 9.41
N ARG A 895 29.35 -6.87 9.41
CA ARG A 895 30.35 -7.80 9.98
C ARG A 895 31.56 -8.00 9.05
N TYR A 896 31.44 -7.63 7.77
CA TYR A 896 32.46 -7.85 6.74
C TYR A 896 33.02 -6.50 6.28
N GLY A 897 34.03 -6.02 7.01
CA GLY A 897 34.52 -4.65 6.93
C GLY A 897 35.83 -4.45 6.16
N LEU A 898 36.39 -5.51 5.56
CA LEU A 898 37.67 -5.41 4.85
C LEU A 898 37.49 -4.71 3.49
N THR A 899 38.39 -3.79 3.18
CA THR A 899 38.52 -3.17 1.86
C THR A 899 39.93 -3.36 1.35
N VAL A 900 40.05 -3.86 0.12
CA VAL A 900 41.32 -4.04 -0.58
C VAL A 900 41.49 -2.97 -1.65
N ASN A 901 42.71 -2.47 -1.79
CA ASN A 901 43.09 -1.55 -2.86
C ASN A 901 44.40 -2.04 -3.48
N PHE A 902 44.37 -2.32 -4.78
CA PHE A 902 45.51 -2.87 -5.52
C PHE A 902 45.48 -2.42 -6.97
N GLN A 903 46.64 -2.42 -7.62
CA GLN A 903 46.77 -2.06 -9.03
C GLN A 903 46.98 -3.33 -9.87
N VAL A 904 46.36 -3.38 -11.04
CA VAL A 904 46.49 -4.51 -11.98
C VAL A 904 46.76 -4.01 -13.40
N GLY A 905 47.23 -4.93 -14.25
CA GLY A 905 47.43 -4.69 -15.67
C GLY A 905 46.12 -4.47 -16.46
N PRO A 906 46.20 -4.37 -17.80
CA PRO A 906 45.09 -4.03 -18.68
C PRO A 906 43.86 -4.93 -18.57
N ARG A 907 43.98 -6.15 -18.03
CA ARG A 907 42.84 -7.03 -17.77
C ARG A 907 41.80 -6.40 -16.84
N GLY A 908 42.22 -5.50 -15.95
CA GLY A 908 41.31 -4.75 -15.07
C GLY A 908 40.35 -3.83 -15.82
N LEU A 909 40.61 -3.53 -17.11
CA LEU A 909 39.71 -2.74 -17.96
C LEU A 909 38.39 -3.46 -18.28
N ALA A 910 38.38 -4.79 -18.15
CA ALA A 910 37.17 -5.60 -18.37
C ALA A 910 36.26 -5.65 -17.14
N LEU A 911 36.75 -5.26 -15.96
CA LEU A 911 35.96 -5.26 -14.74
C LEU A 911 34.90 -4.16 -14.76
N ILE A 912 33.75 -4.43 -14.13
CA ILE A 912 32.69 -3.44 -13.96
C ILE A 912 32.48 -3.17 -12.46
N PRO A 913 32.39 -1.90 -12.02
CA PRO A 913 32.10 -1.60 -10.62
C PRO A 913 30.81 -2.28 -10.14
N GLY A 914 30.88 -2.94 -9.00
CA GLY A 914 29.79 -3.69 -8.39
C GLY A 914 29.81 -5.19 -8.66
N GLU A 915 30.65 -5.69 -9.58
CA GLU A 915 30.88 -7.13 -9.74
C GLU A 915 31.67 -7.71 -8.57
N VAL A 916 31.53 -9.02 -8.38
CA VAL A 916 32.30 -9.77 -7.38
C VAL A 916 33.50 -10.38 -8.08
N ILE A 917 34.68 -10.23 -7.49
CA ILE A 917 35.94 -10.81 -7.93
C ILE A 917 36.44 -11.78 -6.86
N GLN A 918 37.27 -12.74 -7.26
CA GLN A 918 37.98 -13.63 -6.33
C GLN A 918 39.44 -13.22 -6.23
N LEU A 919 39.96 -13.17 -5.00
CA LEU A 919 41.34 -12.82 -4.72
C LEU A 919 42.02 -13.91 -3.89
N SER A 920 43.14 -14.42 -4.43
CA SER A 920 44.05 -15.32 -3.75
C SER A 920 45.37 -14.60 -3.45
N TYR A 921 45.65 -14.36 -2.17
CA TYR A 921 46.83 -13.62 -1.72
C TYR A 921 47.44 -14.25 -0.46
N PRO A 922 48.48 -15.09 -0.60
CA PRO A 922 49.01 -15.91 0.50
C PRO A 922 49.48 -15.14 1.73
N ARG A 923 50.03 -13.92 1.56
CA ARG A 923 50.50 -13.10 2.70
C ARG A 923 49.39 -12.68 3.66
N PHE A 924 48.15 -12.63 3.18
CA PHE A 924 46.96 -12.36 4.01
C PHE A 924 46.11 -13.62 4.27
N GLY A 925 46.57 -14.80 3.83
CA GLY A 925 45.82 -16.05 3.95
C GLY A 925 44.54 -16.08 3.12
N PHE A 926 44.45 -15.26 2.07
CA PHE A 926 43.27 -15.25 1.20
C PHE A 926 43.38 -16.40 0.18
N GLU A 927 42.39 -17.29 0.18
CA GLU A 927 42.22 -18.37 -0.79
C GLU A 927 40.87 -18.21 -1.47
N SER A 928 40.86 -17.79 -2.74
CA SER A 928 39.65 -17.51 -3.54
C SER A 928 38.62 -16.66 -2.79
N LYS A 929 39.10 -15.68 -2.00
CA LYS A 929 38.23 -14.86 -1.16
C LYS A 929 37.50 -13.83 -2.01
N SER A 930 36.19 -13.72 -1.84
CA SER A 930 35.34 -12.86 -2.66
C SER A 930 35.32 -11.40 -2.19
N PHE A 931 35.47 -10.48 -3.14
CA PHE A 931 35.39 -9.03 -2.92
C PHE A 931 34.51 -8.38 -3.98
N ARG A 932 33.65 -7.44 -3.62
CA ARG A 932 32.87 -6.63 -4.56
C ARG A 932 33.60 -5.36 -4.94
N VAL A 933 33.79 -5.12 -6.23
CA VAL A 933 34.43 -3.92 -6.75
C VAL A 933 33.58 -2.69 -6.39
N LEU A 934 34.17 -1.72 -5.69
CA LEU A 934 33.54 -0.44 -5.36
C LEU A 934 33.85 0.63 -6.41
N ALA A 935 35.11 0.70 -6.83
CA ALA A 935 35.59 1.72 -7.74
C ALA A 935 36.77 1.19 -8.57
N LEU A 936 36.82 1.65 -9.83
CA LEU A 936 37.91 1.43 -10.76
C LEU A 936 38.44 2.79 -11.19
N THR A 937 39.76 2.99 -11.13
CA THR A 937 40.42 4.19 -11.65
C THR A 937 41.42 3.78 -12.71
N PHE A 938 41.19 4.25 -13.94
CA PHE A 938 42.03 3.98 -15.10
C PHE A 938 43.12 5.05 -15.20
N THR A 939 44.38 4.62 -15.25
CA THR A 939 45.53 5.52 -15.41
C THR A 939 45.99 5.56 -16.87
N ALA A 940 46.70 6.63 -17.26
CA ALA A 940 47.10 6.87 -18.66
C ALA A 940 48.06 5.81 -19.23
N ASP A 941 48.70 5.03 -18.36
CA ASP A 941 49.56 3.88 -18.66
C ASP A 941 48.77 2.56 -18.86
N CYS A 942 47.44 2.62 -18.96
CA CYS A 942 46.54 1.46 -19.08
C CYS A 942 46.54 0.51 -17.87
N LEU A 943 47.02 0.96 -16.71
CA LEU A 943 46.85 0.24 -15.45
C LEU A 943 45.52 0.60 -14.80
N VAL A 944 45.04 -0.29 -13.93
CA VAL A 944 43.75 -0.13 -13.25
C VAL A 944 43.94 -0.25 -11.75
N ASN A 945 43.58 0.81 -11.03
CA ASN A 945 43.50 0.77 -9.57
C ASN A 945 42.11 0.26 -9.18
N VAL A 946 42.07 -0.91 -8.55
CA VAL A 946 40.86 -1.58 -8.09
C VAL A 946 40.69 -1.32 -6.60
N THR A 947 39.54 -0.78 -6.21
CA THR A 947 39.09 -0.74 -4.81
C THR A 947 37.90 -1.69 -4.66
N ALA A 948 37.99 -2.67 -3.77
CA ALA A 948 36.94 -3.66 -3.56
C ALA A 948 36.68 -3.92 -2.07
N ALA A 949 35.43 -4.15 -1.69
CA ALA A 949 35.03 -4.48 -0.32
C ALA A 949 34.74 -5.97 -0.18
N GLU A 950 34.96 -6.52 1.00
CA GLU A 950 34.67 -7.92 1.31
C GLU A 950 33.21 -8.27 0.99
N HIS A 951 33.02 -9.38 0.29
CA HIS A 951 31.69 -9.84 -0.10
C HIS A 951 31.25 -11.02 0.78
N ASN A 952 30.03 -10.96 1.29
CA ASN A 952 29.41 -12.01 2.11
C ASN A 952 28.15 -12.54 1.42
N GLU A 953 28.11 -13.84 1.16
CA GLU A 953 26.96 -14.55 0.60
C GLU A 953 25.72 -14.50 1.50
N ASP A 954 25.92 -14.67 2.81
CA ASP A 954 24.83 -14.85 3.79
C ASP A 954 24.01 -13.58 3.99
N ALA A 955 24.57 -12.42 3.67
CA ALA A 955 23.88 -11.14 3.69
C ALA A 955 22.73 -11.07 2.66
N TYR A 956 22.84 -11.84 1.56
CA TYR A 956 21.87 -11.88 0.48
C TYR A 956 20.89 -13.06 0.60
N ILE A 957 21.00 -13.85 1.68
CA ILE A 957 20.02 -14.90 2.01
C ILE A 957 18.90 -14.27 2.83
N VAL A 958 17.68 -14.35 2.31
CA VAL A 958 16.48 -14.02 3.06
C VAL A 958 16.13 -15.20 3.96
N GLU A 959 16.23 -15.00 5.27
CA GLU A 959 15.75 -15.99 6.23
C GLU A 959 14.22 -16.03 6.19
N ASN A 960 13.61 -17.21 6.45
CA ASN A 960 12.15 -17.35 6.46
C ASN A 960 11.57 -16.39 7.51
N VAL A 961 10.88 -15.34 7.05
CA VAL A 961 10.36 -14.30 7.94
C VAL A 961 8.93 -14.63 8.35
N GLN A 962 8.67 -14.46 9.65
CA GLN A 962 7.35 -14.46 10.25
C GLN A 962 7.17 -13.17 11.06
N GLU A 963 5.91 -12.75 11.25
CA GLU A 963 5.58 -11.90 12.39
C GLU A 963 5.86 -12.69 13.68
N ASP A 964 6.39 -12.01 14.70
CA ASP A 964 6.77 -12.66 15.94
C ASP A 964 5.59 -13.36 16.60
N VAL A 965 5.75 -14.66 16.82
CA VAL A 965 4.86 -15.53 17.61
C VAL A 965 5.18 -15.38 19.10
N THR A 966 5.48 -14.16 19.56
CA THR A 966 5.46 -13.94 20.99
C THR A 966 3.99 -13.85 21.36
N GLY A 967 3.44 -14.97 21.84
CA GLY A 967 2.09 -15.13 22.37
C GLY A 967 1.85 -14.30 23.64
N GLY A 968 1.97 -12.99 23.49
CA GLY A 968 1.36 -11.97 24.31
C GLY A 968 0.84 -10.94 23.31
N THR A 969 -0.40 -10.52 23.48
CA THR A 969 -1.02 -9.40 22.77
C THR A 969 -0.17 -8.14 22.90
N PHE A 970 0.88 -8.02 22.08
CA PHE A 970 1.48 -6.74 21.74
C PHE A 970 0.67 -6.19 20.58
N GLN A 971 -0.53 -5.70 20.91
CA GLN A 971 -1.23 -4.73 20.09
C GLN A 971 -0.44 -3.43 20.20
N LEU A 972 0.62 -3.35 19.41
CA LEU A 972 1.48 -2.18 19.28
C LEU A 972 0.74 -1.15 18.41
N GLY A 973 0.38 -0.02 19.03
CA GLY A 973 -0.08 1.18 18.32
C GLY A 973 -1.60 1.30 18.20
N GLY A 974 -2.24 1.67 19.30
CA GLY A 974 -3.65 2.01 19.41
C GLY A 974 -4.10 1.60 20.80
N VAL A 975 -4.52 2.54 21.64
CA VAL A 975 -5.23 2.20 22.87
C VAL A 975 -6.35 1.25 22.43
N PRO A 976 -6.36 -0.03 22.82
CA PRO A 976 -7.50 -0.88 22.54
C PRO A 976 -8.65 -0.20 23.26
N ILE A 977 -9.65 0.25 22.52
CA ILE A 977 -10.94 0.53 23.14
C ILE A 977 -11.40 -0.83 23.65
N LYS A 978 -11.16 -1.07 24.94
CA LYS A 978 -11.48 -2.31 25.63
C LYS A 978 -13.00 -2.39 25.65
N GLN A 979 -13.56 -3.44 25.05
CA GLN A 979 -15.02 -3.61 25.06
C GLN A 979 -15.51 -3.69 26.51
N LYS A 980 -16.49 -2.85 26.85
CA LYS A 980 -17.21 -2.92 28.12
C LYS A 980 -17.86 -4.31 28.26
N PRO A 981 -17.62 -5.05 29.35
CA PRO A 981 -18.38 -6.25 29.65
C PRO A 981 -19.86 -5.91 29.82
N THR A 982 -20.75 -6.67 29.20
CA THR A 982 -22.19 -6.57 29.51
C THR A 982 -22.48 -7.26 30.86
N GLU A 983 -23.63 -6.96 31.46
CA GLU A 983 -24.00 -7.41 32.81
C GLU A 983 -23.92 -8.95 32.96
N PRO A 984 -23.33 -9.48 34.05
CA PRO A 984 -23.36 -10.91 34.33
C PRO A 984 -24.78 -11.36 34.70
N SER A 985 -25.08 -12.66 34.55
CA SER A 985 -26.42 -13.20 34.81
C SER A 985 -26.38 -14.45 35.70
N GLY A 986 -27.53 -14.83 36.28
CA GLY A 986 -27.68 -16.10 36.99
C GLY A 986 -26.90 -16.23 38.30
N LEU A 987 -26.72 -15.14 39.06
CA LEU A 987 -26.08 -15.19 40.37
C LEU A 987 -26.91 -16.03 41.37
N THR A 988 -26.29 -17.06 41.94
CA THR A 988 -26.87 -17.98 42.93
C THR A 988 -25.94 -18.16 44.12
N ALA A 989 -26.52 -18.39 45.30
CA ALA A 989 -25.79 -18.64 46.55
C ALA A 989 -26.11 -20.05 47.07
N SER A 990 -25.09 -20.78 47.51
CA SER A 990 -25.26 -22.13 48.08
C SER A 990 -24.37 -22.36 49.31
N SER A 991 -24.89 -23.05 50.33
CA SER A 991 -24.25 -23.28 51.63
C SER A 991 -23.51 -24.62 51.67
N ASN A 992 -22.50 -24.76 50.82
CA ASN A 992 -21.87 -26.06 50.57
C ASN A 992 -20.66 -26.36 51.47
N SER A 993 -20.37 -25.53 52.49
CA SER A 993 -19.25 -25.73 53.42
C SER A 993 -19.55 -25.17 54.82
N PRO A 994 -19.08 -25.82 55.92
CA PRO A 994 -19.25 -25.30 57.27
C PRO A 994 -18.57 -23.93 57.42
N GLY A 995 -19.33 -22.88 57.68
CA GLY A 995 -18.81 -21.52 57.89
C GLY A 995 -18.43 -20.74 56.63
N GLY A 996 -19.01 -21.08 55.45
CA GLY A 996 -18.83 -20.29 54.22
C GLY A 996 -20.00 -20.38 53.24
N ILE A 997 -20.17 -19.35 52.41
CA ILE A 997 -21.18 -19.28 51.34
C ILE A 997 -20.46 -19.32 49.98
N THR A 998 -20.96 -20.15 49.06
CA THR A 998 -20.47 -20.22 47.67
C THR A 998 -21.38 -19.39 46.77
N LEU A 999 -20.81 -18.41 46.07
CA LEU A 999 -21.49 -17.60 45.07
C LEU A 999 -21.11 -18.09 43.67
N VAL A 1000 -22.09 -18.26 42.78
CA VAL A 1000 -21.90 -18.69 41.38
C VAL A 1000 -22.69 -17.80 40.45
N TRP A 1001 -22.06 -17.26 39.41
CA TRP A 1001 -22.73 -16.50 38.34
C TRP A 1001 -22.16 -16.85 36.96
N ALA A 1002 -22.93 -16.54 35.92
CA ALA A 1002 -22.52 -16.66 34.51
C ALA A 1002 -21.98 -15.33 34.01
N HIS A 1003 -20.86 -15.37 33.29
CA HIS A 1003 -20.29 -14.19 32.65
C HIS A 1003 -21.05 -13.84 31.35
N SER A 1004 -20.94 -12.59 30.93
CA SER A 1004 -21.34 -12.19 29.59
C SER A 1004 -20.32 -12.69 28.54
N ALA A 1005 -20.75 -12.82 27.28
CA ALA A 1005 -19.89 -13.28 26.19
C ALA A 1005 -18.68 -12.36 25.91
N SER A 1006 -18.68 -11.12 26.45
CA SER A 1006 -17.58 -10.16 26.36
C SER A 1006 -16.61 -10.20 27.55
N PHE A 1007 -16.86 -11.02 28.56
CA PHE A 1007 -15.93 -11.21 29.69
C PHE A 1007 -14.73 -12.06 29.28
N SER A 1008 -13.54 -11.67 29.74
CA SER A 1008 -12.30 -12.42 29.58
C SER A 1008 -11.52 -12.43 30.88
N PRO A 1009 -11.17 -13.62 31.44
CA PRO A 1009 -10.44 -13.72 32.69
C PRO A 1009 -8.98 -13.24 32.58
N LEU A 1010 -8.49 -12.96 31.37
CA LEU A 1010 -7.14 -12.41 31.12
C LEU A 1010 -7.09 -10.88 31.21
N THR A 1011 -8.23 -10.20 31.03
CA THR A 1011 -8.28 -8.73 30.92
C THR A 1011 -9.23 -8.06 31.91
N HIS A 1012 -10.05 -8.86 32.61
CA HIS A 1012 -11.05 -8.40 33.56
C HIS A 1012 -10.83 -9.03 34.93
N ASN A 1013 -10.98 -8.21 35.97
CA ASN A 1013 -11.00 -8.63 37.36
C ASN A 1013 -12.43 -8.63 37.88
N VAL A 1014 -12.69 -9.50 38.86
CA VAL A 1014 -13.96 -9.51 39.59
C VAL A 1014 -13.71 -9.16 41.05
N GLU A 1015 -14.49 -8.24 41.58
CA GLU A 1015 -14.53 -7.85 42.99
C GLU A 1015 -15.91 -8.18 43.58
N ILE A 1016 -15.92 -8.65 44.83
CA ILE A 1016 -17.13 -8.91 45.59
C ILE A 1016 -17.17 -7.95 46.77
N TRP A 1017 -18.26 -7.19 46.86
CA TRP A 1017 -18.43 -6.17 47.89
C TRP A 1017 -19.44 -6.62 48.94
N ARG A 1018 -19.03 -6.53 50.22
CA ARG A 1018 -19.89 -6.80 51.39
C ARG A 1018 -20.24 -5.51 52.14
N GLY A 1019 -21.43 -5.45 52.73
CA GLY A 1019 -21.86 -4.33 53.58
C GLY A 1019 -22.79 -4.78 54.71
N THR A 1020 -22.79 -4.04 55.82
CA THR A 1020 -23.47 -4.40 57.08
C THR A 1020 -24.78 -3.66 57.34
N GLY A 1021 -25.29 -2.90 56.37
CA GLY A 1021 -26.58 -2.19 56.42
C GLY A 1021 -27.15 -1.96 55.03
N SER A 1022 -28.38 -1.44 54.86
CA SER A 1022 -29.06 -1.30 53.56
C SER A 1022 -28.55 -0.16 52.66
N THR A 1023 -27.78 0.80 53.17
CA THR A 1023 -27.20 1.93 52.42
C THR A 1023 -25.76 1.67 51.92
N ARG A 1024 -25.34 2.34 50.83
CA ARG A 1024 -24.08 2.08 50.08
C ARG A 1024 -22.80 2.62 50.76
N SER A 1025 -22.91 3.29 51.90
CA SER A 1025 -21.86 4.16 52.45
C SER A 1025 -20.75 3.42 53.21
N THR A 1026 -20.97 2.19 53.67
CA THR A 1026 -20.00 1.42 54.46
C THR A 1026 -19.80 0.03 53.87
N THR A 1027 -18.98 -0.06 52.82
CA THR A 1027 -18.60 -1.34 52.20
C THR A 1027 -17.09 -1.58 52.33
N THR A 1028 -16.70 -2.83 52.53
CA THR A 1028 -15.29 -3.24 52.54
C THR A 1028 -15.05 -4.22 51.39
N ASN A 1029 -13.96 -3.99 50.65
CA ASN A 1029 -13.50 -4.89 49.60
C ASN A 1029 -13.02 -6.21 50.21
N LEU A 1030 -13.55 -7.33 49.73
CA LEU A 1030 -13.00 -8.65 50.01
C LEU A 1030 -12.25 -9.15 48.78
N THR A 1031 -10.93 -9.21 48.88
CA THR A 1031 -10.11 -9.93 47.90
C THR A 1031 -10.20 -11.42 48.21
N ALA A 1032 -11.24 -12.09 47.73
CA ALA A 1032 -11.36 -13.55 47.85
C ALA A 1032 -10.64 -14.24 46.66
N ALA A 1033 -9.87 -15.28 46.94
CA ALA A 1033 -9.23 -16.09 45.90
C ALA A 1033 -10.32 -16.88 45.15
N ALA A 1034 -10.58 -16.50 43.89
CA ALA A 1034 -11.48 -17.26 43.02
C ALA A 1034 -10.88 -18.65 42.74
N THR A 1035 -11.58 -19.71 43.16
CA THR A 1035 -11.22 -21.08 42.83
C THR A 1035 -11.80 -21.40 41.44
N ASN A 1036 -11.05 -21.03 40.39
CA ASN A 1036 -11.27 -21.32 38.96
C ASN A 1036 -12.32 -20.47 38.22
N PRO A 1037 -12.01 -19.22 37.84
CA PRO A 1037 -12.78 -18.53 36.80
C PRO A 1037 -12.55 -19.21 35.44
N THR A 1038 -13.62 -19.75 34.85
CA THR A 1038 -13.64 -20.16 33.43
C THR A 1038 -14.20 -19.00 32.60
N ALA A 1039 -14.09 -19.05 31.27
CA ALA A 1039 -14.68 -18.03 30.40
C ALA A 1039 -16.20 -17.86 30.67
N ASP A 1040 -16.88 -18.95 31.04
CA ASP A 1040 -18.34 -18.99 31.11
C ASP A 1040 -18.90 -18.74 32.53
N THR A 1041 -18.19 -19.13 33.59
CA THR A 1041 -18.67 -19.01 34.99
C THR A 1041 -17.53 -18.80 36.00
N THR A 1042 -17.85 -18.18 37.14
CA THR A 1042 -16.98 -18.11 38.31
C THR A 1042 -17.70 -18.60 39.56
N ALA A 1043 -17.00 -19.35 40.41
CA ALA A 1043 -17.43 -19.73 41.76
C ALA A 1043 -16.45 -19.20 42.81
N VAL A 1044 -16.95 -18.57 43.87
CA VAL A 1044 -16.12 -18.04 44.97
C VAL A 1044 -16.68 -18.51 46.32
N VAL A 1045 -15.79 -19.06 47.16
CA VAL A 1045 -16.10 -19.42 48.56
C VAL A 1045 -15.62 -18.30 49.47
N VAL A 1046 -16.52 -17.72 50.26
CA VAL A 1046 -16.20 -16.70 51.26
C VAL A 1046 -16.42 -17.30 52.65
N SER A 1047 -15.37 -17.31 53.50
CA SER A 1047 -15.41 -17.84 54.87
C SER A 1047 -14.75 -16.88 55.87
N ASP A 1048 -15.25 -16.87 57.10
CA ASP A 1048 -14.89 -15.89 58.13
C ASP A 1048 -13.83 -16.40 59.15
N VAL A 1049 -13.16 -17.54 58.92
CA VAL A 1049 -12.20 -18.12 59.89
C VAL A 1049 -10.81 -18.38 59.26
N THR A 1050 -9.81 -17.58 59.63
CA THR A 1050 -8.40 -17.76 59.24
C THR A 1050 -7.74 -18.92 60.02
N GLY A 1051 -7.29 -19.95 59.31
CA GLY A 1051 -6.84 -21.23 59.87
C GLY A 1051 -5.47 -21.23 60.55
N ILE A 1052 -5.45 -21.65 61.82
CA ILE A 1052 -4.25 -22.05 62.59
C ILE A 1052 -4.52 -23.45 63.16
N SER A 1053 -3.61 -24.41 62.92
CA SER A 1053 -3.75 -25.81 63.33
C SER A 1053 -2.66 -26.22 64.35
N ALA A 1054 -2.88 -27.32 65.07
CA ALA A 1054 -1.88 -27.87 66.00
C ALA A 1054 -0.60 -28.29 65.24
N GLY A 1055 0.57 -27.93 65.76
CA GLY A 1055 1.87 -28.18 65.13
C GLY A 1055 2.38 -27.07 64.20
N ASP A 1056 1.56 -26.05 63.91
CA ASP A 1056 1.99 -24.87 63.16
C ASP A 1056 2.97 -24.04 63.98
N SER A 1057 3.96 -23.47 63.29
CA SER A 1057 5.00 -22.64 63.93
C SER A 1057 4.46 -21.25 64.21
N VAL A 1058 4.73 -20.74 65.41
CA VAL A 1058 4.24 -19.43 65.85
C VAL A 1058 5.42 -18.57 66.29
N VAL A 1059 5.49 -17.32 65.83
CA VAL A 1059 6.61 -16.41 66.13
C VAL A 1059 6.06 -15.09 66.67
N PHE A 1060 6.61 -14.64 67.80
CA PHE A 1060 6.38 -13.31 68.35
C PHE A 1060 7.72 -12.64 68.67
N ARG A 1061 7.75 -11.32 68.93
CA ARG A 1061 9.03 -10.64 69.25
C ARG A 1061 9.68 -11.28 70.48
N ASN A 1062 10.92 -11.74 70.32
CA ASN A 1062 11.74 -12.43 71.31
C ASN A 1062 11.32 -13.88 71.68
N SER A 1063 10.46 -14.54 70.89
CA SER A 1063 10.16 -15.96 71.11
C SER A 1063 11.35 -16.88 70.74
N PRO A 1064 11.59 -17.99 71.46
CA PRO A 1064 12.60 -18.99 71.08
C PRO A 1064 12.36 -19.56 69.67
N ALA A 1065 13.43 -19.91 68.96
CA ALA A 1065 13.32 -20.50 67.63
C ALA A 1065 12.66 -21.90 67.70
N GLY A 1066 11.60 -22.11 66.92
CA GLY A 1066 10.93 -23.41 66.78
C GLY A 1066 9.70 -23.62 67.68
N LEU A 1067 9.15 -22.56 68.28
CA LEU A 1067 7.92 -22.59 69.08
C LEU A 1067 6.70 -22.99 68.24
N LYS A 1068 5.90 -23.94 68.72
CA LYS A 1068 4.72 -24.46 68.01
C LYS A 1068 3.47 -24.48 68.89
N VAL A 1069 2.32 -24.56 68.25
CA VAL A 1069 1.07 -24.88 68.93
C VAL A 1069 1.14 -26.33 69.43
N ALA A 1070 0.90 -26.55 70.72
CA ALA A 1070 0.92 -27.89 71.31
C ALA A 1070 -0.12 -28.80 70.64
N VAL A 1071 0.15 -30.11 70.62
CA VAL A 1071 -0.80 -31.10 70.08
C VAL A 1071 -2.05 -31.11 70.97
N GLY A 1072 -3.21 -30.77 70.38
CA GLY A 1072 -4.45 -30.55 71.14
C GLY A 1072 -4.55 -29.19 71.84
N GLY A 1073 -3.60 -28.28 71.60
CA GLY A 1073 -3.51 -26.96 72.22
C GLY A 1073 -4.42 -25.90 71.61
N VAL A 1074 -5.29 -26.25 70.65
CA VAL A 1074 -6.32 -25.35 70.12
C VAL A 1074 -7.63 -25.67 70.82
N ASN A 1075 -8.06 -24.83 71.75
CA ASN A 1075 -9.38 -24.97 72.36
C ASN A 1075 -10.36 -23.97 71.75
N THR A 1076 -11.21 -24.48 70.85
CA THR A 1076 -12.19 -23.69 70.11
C THR A 1076 -13.41 -23.29 70.95
N SER A 1077 -13.59 -23.88 72.13
CA SER A 1077 -14.70 -23.49 73.02
C SER A 1077 -14.34 -22.31 73.92
N THR A 1078 -13.05 -22.13 74.24
CA THR A 1078 -12.54 -21.01 75.04
C THR A 1078 -11.73 -20.00 74.22
N ASN A 1079 -11.50 -20.26 72.92
CA ASN A 1079 -10.66 -19.44 72.03
C ASN A 1079 -9.24 -19.20 72.60
N THR A 1080 -8.63 -20.26 73.13
CA THR A 1080 -7.29 -20.23 73.70
C THR A 1080 -6.33 -21.13 72.93
N LEU A 1081 -5.07 -20.71 72.87
CA LEU A 1081 -3.95 -21.42 72.26
C LEU A 1081 -2.92 -21.79 73.34
N THR A 1082 -2.56 -23.06 73.40
CA THR A 1082 -1.51 -23.59 74.28
C THR A 1082 -0.28 -23.90 73.44
N LEU A 1083 0.87 -23.38 73.87
CA LEU A 1083 2.16 -23.55 73.18
C LEU A 1083 2.89 -24.79 73.71
N ASP A 1084 3.75 -25.38 72.89
CA ASP A 1084 4.51 -26.59 73.24
C ASP A 1084 5.67 -26.34 74.22
N GLN A 1085 6.02 -25.07 74.45
CA GLN A 1085 7.03 -24.63 75.42
C GLN A 1085 6.59 -23.35 76.15
N ALA A 1086 7.04 -23.19 77.40
CA ALA A 1086 6.80 -21.98 78.19
C ALA A 1086 7.71 -20.82 77.72
N VAL A 1087 7.15 -19.61 77.65
CA VAL A 1087 7.87 -18.41 77.21
C VAL A 1087 7.86 -17.37 78.35
N GLU A 1088 9.03 -16.93 78.78
CA GLU A 1088 9.19 -15.80 79.71
C GLU A 1088 9.13 -14.47 78.93
N ILE A 1089 8.28 -13.53 79.37
CA ILE A 1089 8.19 -12.20 78.76
C ILE A 1089 8.87 -11.20 79.71
N PRO A 1090 10.05 -10.65 79.36
CA PRO A 1090 10.66 -9.60 80.17
C PRO A 1090 9.91 -8.28 79.98
N LEU A 1091 9.26 -7.79 81.04
CA LEU A 1091 8.73 -6.43 81.12
C LEU A 1091 9.86 -5.50 81.56
N ASN A 1092 10.37 -4.67 80.64
CA ASN A 1092 11.20 -3.52 81.02
C ASN A 1092 10.52 -2.21 80.58
N VAL A 1093 10.29 -1.38 81.58
CA VAL A 1093 9.73 -0.03 81.55
C VAL A 1093 10.88 0.96 81.50
N GLU A 1094 10.79 1.96 80.60
CA GLU A 1094 11.06 3.39 80.81
C GLU A 1094 11.49 4.08 79.50
N GLY A 1095 10.74 5.10 79.09
CA GLY A 1095 11.26 6.20 78.27
C GLY A 1095 10.97 6.18 76.77
N SER A 1096 9.70 6.24 76.35
CA SER A 1096 9.20 7.17 75.30
C SER A 1096 7.76 6.84 74.90
N SER A 1097 6.95 7.88 74.78
CA SER A 1097 5.51 7.88 74.51
C SER A 1097 5.16 7.34 73.12
N VAL A 1098 4.39 6.25 73.06
CA VAL A 1098 3.67 5.79 71.88
C VAL A 1098 2.17 5.74 72.21
N GLU A 1099 1.37 6.25 71.29
CA GLU A 1099 -0.09 6.25 71.25
C GLU A 1099 -0.73 4.97 71.81
N THR A 1100 -1.71 5.18 72.67
CA THR A 1100 -2.57 4.17 73.29
C THR A 1100 -3.30 3.33 72.24
N VAL A 1101 -3.02 2.03 72.20
CA VAL A 1101 -3.89 1.00 71.62
C VAL A 1101 -4.88 0.54 72.71
N PRO A 1102 -6.21 0.70 72.53
CA PRO A 1102 -7.19 0.24 73.49
C PRO A 1102 -7.52 -1.25 73.24
N ASP A 1103 -7.10 -2.13 74.15
CA ASP A 1103 -7.87 -3.31 74.63
C ASP A 1103 -7.02 -4.34 75.40
N LEU A 1104 -6.22 -3.91 76.37
CA LEU A 1104 -5.71 -4.81 77.42
C LEU A 1104 -5.79 -4.10 78.78
N THR A 1105 -6.88 -4.33 79.52
CA THR A 1105 -6.97 -3.97 80.94
C THR A 1105 -6.18 -4.98 81.76
N THR A 1106 -5.19 -4.48 82.48
CA THR A 1106 -4.30 -5.23 83.37
C THR A 1106 -4.98 -5.55 84.71
N SER A 1107 -5.63 -6.70 84.80
CA SER A 1107 -5.90 -7.38 86.07
C SER A 1107 -6.18 -8.86 85.79
N GLU A 1108 -5.57 -9.75 86.59
CA GLU A 1108 -5.68 -11.23 86.56
C GLU A 1108 -4.62 -11.94 85.70
N VAL A 1109 -3.34 -11.75 86.07
CA VAL A 1109 -2.31 -12.77 85.89
C VAL A 1109 -2.49 -13.78 87.02
N ASP A 1110 -3.00 -14.97 86.69
CA ASP A 1110 -2.85 -16.14 87.54
C ASP A 1110 -2.04 -17.20 86.78
N SER A 1111 -1.17 -17.89 87.54
CA SER A 1111 0.08 -18.51 87.10
C SER A 1111 -0.04 -19.84 86.33
N VAL A 1112 -0.78 -19.89 85.22
CA VAL A 1112 -0.74 -21.01 84.26
C VAL A 1112 -0.92 -20.51 82.82
N GLY A 1113 0.08 -20.74 81.96
CA GLY A 1113 0.21 -20.17 80.61
C GLY A 1113 -0.97 -20.39 79.68
N THR A 1114 -1.87 -19.40 79.63
CA THR A 1114 -3.00 -19.32 78.70
C THR A 1114 -3.17 -17.85 78.26
N ILE A 1115 -3.14 -17.57 76.96
CA ILE A 1115 -3.40 -16.22 76.42
C ILE A 1115 -4.86 -16.19 75.91
N PRO A 1116 -5.74 -15.29 76.39
CA PRO A 1116 -7.09 -15.14 75.84
C PRO A 1116 -7.07 -14.40 74.50
N ALA A 1117 -7.75 -14.95 73.48
CA ALA A 1117 -7.96 -14.26 72.20
C ALA A 1117 -9.11 -13.24 72.30
N ILE A 1118 -8.84 -12.02 71.85
CA ILE A 1118 -9.82 -10.91 71.76
C ILE A 1118 -10.91 -11.29 70.74
N SER A 1119 -12.18 -11.23 71.15
CA SER A 1119 -13.37 -11.57 70.36
C SER A 1119 -14.24 -10.35 70.12
N ALA A 1120 -14.62 -10.10 68.86
CA ALA A 1120 -15.74 -9.23 68.50
C ALA A 1120 -16.77 -10.02 67.66
N ARG A 1121 -18.02 -9.93 68.09
CA ARG A 1121 -19.18 -10.77 67.74
C ARG A 1121 -19.83 -10.45 66.38
N THR A 1122 -20.39 -11.50 65.79
CA THR A 1122 -21.63 -11.66 64.98
C THR A 1122 -22.23 -10.43 64.26
N GLN A 1123 -22.26 -10.46 62.92
CA GLN A 1123 -23.27 -9.77 62.09
C GLN A 1123 -23.71 -10.68 60.93
N LEU A 1124 -25.04 -10.71 60.67
CA LEU A 1124 -25.63 -11.28 59.46
C LEU A 1124 -24.98 -10.65 58.22
N THR A 1125 -24.39 -11.45 57.36
CA THR A 1125 -23.68 -10.99 56.16
C THR A 1125 -24.64 -10.93 54.97
N PHE A 1126 -24.96 -9.72 54.49
CA PHE A 1126 -25.69 -9.51 53.24
C PHE A 1126 -24.68 -9.24 52.09
N PHE A 1127 -24.74 -10.04 51.02
CA PHE A 1127 -23.96 -9.78 49.79
C PHE A 1127 -24.72 -8.80 48.91
N LYS A 1128 -24.06 -7.71 48.48
CA LYS A 1128 -24.75 -6.59 47.83
C LYS A 1128 -24.45 -6.41 46.34
N ALA A 1129 -23.22 -6.65 45.89
CA ALA A 1129 -22.83 -6.42 44.50
C ALA A 1129 -21.60 -7.22 44.09
N ILE A 1130 -21.56 -7.57 42.80
CA ILE A 1130 -20.37 -8.10 42.11
C ILE A 1130 -19.94 -7.04 41.10
N LYS A 1131 -18.68 -6.60 41.17
CA LYS A 1131 -18.12 -5.59 40.27
C LYS A 1131 -17.09 -6.24 39.35
N ILE A 1132 -17.25 -6.05 38.05
CA ILE A 1132 -16.27 -6.51 37.05
C ILE A 1132 -15.61 -5.28 36.44
N HIS A 1133 -14.28 -5.20 36.48
CA HIS A 1133 -13.52 -4.05 35.96
C HIS A 1133 -12.26 -4.50 35.21
N THR A 1134 -11.68 -3.64 34.39
CA THR A 1134 -10.45 -3.96 33.65
C THR A 1134 -9.20 -3.74 34.51
N THR A 1135 -8.13 -4.51 34.29
CA THR A 1135 -6.90 -4.51 35.10
C THR A 1135 -6.09 -3.20 35.13
N SER A 1136 -6.47 -2.16 34.37
CA SER A 1136 -5.84 -0.83 34.39
C SER A 1136 -6.75 0.15 35.12
N GLY A 1137 -6.28 0.71 36.24
CA GLY A 1137 -7.04 1.50 37.21
C GLY A 1137 -7.59 2.85 36.73
N ASP A 1138 -8.41 2.86 35.68
CA ASP A 1138 -9.29 3.98 35.38
C ASP A 1138 -10.57 3.85 36.22
N GLU A 1139 -10.72 4.78 37.17
CA GLU A 1139 -11.90 4.92 38.01
C GLU A 1139 -13.09 5.45 37.21
N ASN A 1140 -14.26 4.86 37.49
CA ASN A 1140 -15.62 5.25 37.05
C ASN A 1140 -16.13 4.65 35.75
N GLU A 1141 -16.62 3.40 35.78
CA GLU A 1141 -17.77 2.96 34.96
C GLU A 1141 -18.32 1.62 35.48
N TYR A 1142 -19.64 1.55 35.75
CA TYR A 1142 -20.29 0.52 36.60
C TYR A 1142 -21.39 -0.26 35.85
N VAL A 1143 -21.61 -1.52 36.22
CA VAL A 1143 -22.81 -2.32 35.85
C VAL A 1143 -23.19 -3.20 37.05
N ASP A 1144 -24.43 -3.07 37.56
CA ASP A 1144 -24.88 -3.65 38.83
C ASP A 1144 -26.02 -4.68 38.63
N PRO A 1145 -25.83 -5.98 38.96
CA PRO A 1145 -26.95 -6.88 39.22
C PRO A 1145 -27.41 -6.72 40.68
N VAL A 1146 -28.63 -6.22 40.89
CA VAL A 1146 -29.24 -6.07 42.23
C VAL A 1146 -29.88 -7.39 42.66
N ILE A 1147 -29.42 -7.95 43.79
CA ILE A 1147 -30.17 -8.98 44.53
C ILE A 1147 -30.91 -8.31 45.68
N SER A 1148 -32.24 -8.35 45.66
CA SER A 1148 -33.06 -8.21 46.87
C SER A 1148 -33.28 -9.60 47.47
N SER A 1149 -32.72 -9.87 48.64
CA SER A 1149 -33.04 -11.08 49.41
C SER A 1149 -34.25 -10.82 50.31
N ASP A 1150 -35.19 -11.78 50.35
CA ASP A 1150 -35.81 -12.17 51.63
C ASP A 1150 -34.84 -13.07 52.40
#